data_AF-A0A812NAZ9-F1
#
_entry.id   AF-A0A812NAZ9-F1
#
_cell.length_a   1.000
_cell.length_b   1.000
_cell.length_c   1.000
_cell.angle_alpha   90.00
_cell.angle_beta   90.00
_cell.angle_gamma   90.00
#
_symmetry.space_group_name_H-M   'P 1'
#
loop_
_entity.id
_entity.type
_entity.pdbx_description
1 polymer ?
#
loop_
_entity_poly.entity_id
_entity_poly.type
_entity_poly.pdbx_seq_one_letter_code
_entity_poly.pdbx_strand_id
1 'polypeptide(L)'
;MNSNWTSRTCIGDDYRWMYASPRVAEENISMPIPPGQAGGASPSSHSISLFKSAFGWCPEVTSFEATPFVGKNGVFLVDVGSHSGPAQEVPGSGQINWPNSITTLNASVFGFAAVAVGNGFLVPTHTTGGVYVMEASTRPSTLQEPVKISKDLSGWFYHQAHFVDMDGDGLLDVLTARCEYAVWPWAKKRGELVWLKQPAKDALAGPPWEEHELGAGPDFLFCVHPNSSRLALVAPEFVSGRVVYWFMQQNGTMSSRLLDDTIGPGFSCSWTDLNADGHLDLLVTNHAAVNGSVFAYSFSSDDIASAQITRHVLATGFTPAKIDKGKASPGDALAFQPHINSTDKPYIFVSGDNSNSIFLLTPVSKDQSDWTYSLEEVQDFGADIGRPSIGDVDGNGFADIFVPVYDSKRVVHYEFRRGLAWRLGPGRDRELKLRADAGAPPEAAPSECGSCMPPCQEHPRQQQWRWRSPSAVLCQRLRFLLRQSCRSASRTCRPLHSTPCSPVRTDAVSTDIVALLLSTYTDGLLPPSSAHFGTLLADHVHDFRVGRSAMSHLHFAVMGFGSSVYADAGHFCTAAVRADAALAALGGLRVARLLRVTDTKELANQASEWQLEMQSAISAALRGVEIPKAPGIEGNAAAEAAVSQTADQEGGEASSDSEDDSSTTVSSGEAAAKGSTSDVEELAEGCAGDTVKKPEERQMLTTKHRAQLTKEGYKIVGSHSAVKLCRWTKHQLRGRGGCYKHSFYGITSYQCMEATPSLACANKCVFCWRHHKNPVGTEWKWSMDPPDQIVAEGIDQHRRMIRECKGIPGVKKERFEEAMTVRHCALSLVGEPIMYPRINELVGELHQRKISTFLVTNAQFPEAIRNLDPITQLYVSVDAGTPETLKAVDRPLFSDFWQRYLDSLKALKAKKQRTVYRLTLVKGHNMEEAANYAKLVALGTPDFIEIKSVTFCGESKASSLTIGCTPWHEEVKAFSEAMLSKEGLESQYELACEHQHSCIVLLANKRYKVDGRWHTWIDYDRFHELVKAGVEFDATDYWAPTPEWALYGSEEAGFDPNETRVYHNRTKKRAQAGLLSKEQLKMYPDNPAKQ
;
A
#
# COMPACT_ATOMS: atom_id res chain seq x y z
N MET A 1 27.23 12.45 55.20
CA MET A 1 26.90 12.12 56.60
C MET A 1 25.90 10.97 56.58
N ASN A 2 25.91 10.09 57.58
CA ASN A 2 24.99 8.95 57.62
C ASN A 2 23.55 9.35 57.97
N SER A 3 22.64 8.46 57.57
CA SER A 3 21.27 8.34 58.05
C SER A 3 21.14 8.14 59.56
N ASN A 4 19.97 8.51 60.10
CA ASN A 4 19.23 7.87 61.20
C ASN A 4 19.89 7.69 62.59
N TRP A 5 19.24 8.26 63.61
CA TRP A 5 19.06 7.66 64.95
C TRP A 5 17.60 7.97 65.37
N THR A 6 16.67 7.08 65.73
CA THR A 6 16.59 5.76 66.41
C THR A 6 16.58 5.76 67.95
N SER A 7 15.39 5.39 68.47
CA SER A 7 15.12 4.42 69.56
C SER A 7 15.51 4.69 71.03
N ARG A 8 14.55 4.38 71.92
CA ARG A 8 14.60 4.05 73.37
C ARG A 8 13.27 3.34 73.72
N THR A 9 13.00 2.56 74.79
CA THR A 9 13.69 1.69 75.80
C THR A 9 12.54 1.14 76.69
N CYS A 10 12.51 0.01 77.41
CA CYS A 10 13.27 -1.24 77.64
C CYS A 10 12.38 -2.10 78.61
N ILE A 11 12.56 -3.39 78.98
CA ILE A 11 13.54 -4.48 78.74
C ILE A 11 12.85 -5.84 79.07
N GLY A 12 13.43 -6.98 78.66
CA GLY A 12 13.09 -8.33 79.17
C GLY A 12 12.61 -9.30 78.07
N ASP A 13 13.25 -10.45 77.79
CA ASP A 13 14.42 -11.09 78.42
C ASP A 13 15.41 -11.68 77.39
N ASP A 14 16.42 -12.40 77.89
CA ASP A 14 17.58 -13.04 77.21
C ASP A 14 18.74 -12.12 76.74
N TYR A 15 19.97 -12.60 76.96
CA TYR A 15 21.20 -11.80 77.12
C TYR A 15 22.24 -12.10 76.01
N ARG A 16 22.92 -11.13 75.37
CA ARG A 16 24.06 -10.27 75.84
C ARG A 16 25.32 -11.12 76.18
N TRP A 17 26.53 -10.90 75.62
CA TRP A 17 27.18 -9.73 74.99
C TRP A 17 28.34 -10.14 74.03
N MET A 18 28.72 -9.30 73.03
CA MET A 18 30.01 -8.54 73.00
C MET A 18 30.42 -7.94 71.63
N TYR A 19 30.80 -6.65 71.69
CA TYR A 19 31.85 -5.88 70.98
C TYR A 19 32.43 -6.19 69.57
N ALA A 20 32.79 -5.06 68.93
CA ALA A 20 33.91 -4.81 68.00
C ALA A 20 33.69 -4.94 66.47
N SER A 21 34.49 -4.15 65.74
CA SER A 21 34.67 -4.14 64.28
C SER A 21 36.18 -4.12 64.00
N PRO A 22 36.65 -4.82 62.94
CA PRO A 22 37.44 -4.11 61.94
C PRO A 22 37.35 -4.62 60.48
N ARG A 23 37.71 -3.72 59.55
CA ARG A 23 38.50 -3.89 58.30
C ARG A 23 38.39 -5.16 57.43
N VAL A 24 38.05 -4.90 56.15
CA VAL A 24 38.78 -5.27 54.91
C VAL A 24 39.66 -6.55 54.90
N ALA A 25 39.29 -7.48 54.02
CA ALA A 25 40.19 -8.39 53.29
C ALA A 25 39.59 -8.71 51.90
N GLU A 26 40.42 -9.14 50.95
CA GLU A 26 40.04 -9.59 49.61
C GLU A 26 39.80 -11.11 49.58
N GLU A 27 39.00 -11.63 48.64
CA GLU A 27 39.34 -12.80 47.78
C GLU A 27 38.19 -13.20 46.81
N ASN A 28 38.53 -13.85 45.70
CA ASN A 28 37.58 -14.33 44.67
C ASN A 28 37.29 -15.83 44.84
N ILE A 29 36.03 -16.25 44.99
CA ILE A 29 35.55 -17.61 44.67
C ILE A 29 34.16 -17.55 44.01
N SER A 30 33.87 -18.51 43.13
CA SER A 30 32.72 -18.55 42.20
C SER A 30 31.64 -19.60 42.54
N MET A 31 30.43 -19.40 41.98
CA MET A 31 29.33 -20.40 41.85
C MET A 31 28.63 -20.81 43.18
N PRO A 32 27.43 -21.47 43.16
CA PRO A 32 26.70 -22.08 42.04
C PRO A 32 25.20 -21.69 41.88
N ILE A 33 24.59 -22.19 40.80
CA ILE A 33 23.13 -22.24 40.58
C ILE A 33 22.62 -23.65 40.98
N PRO A 34 21.54 -23.79 41.77
CA PRO A 34 21.00 -25.09 42.19
C PRO A 34 20.08 -25.74 41.14
N PRO A 35 19.99 -27.08 41.06
CA PRO A 35 19.22 -27.78 40.03
C PRO A 35 17.77 -28.13 40.43
N GLY A 36 16.86 -27.97 39.47
CA GLY A 36 15.82 -28.97 39.16
C GLY A 36 14.56 -29.04 40.03
N GLN A 37 13.46 -28.47 39.53
CA GLN A 37 12.18 -29.19 39.43
C GLN A 37 11.44 -28.75 38.15
N ALA A 38 11.33 -29.67 37.17
CA ALA A 38 10.67 -29.40 35.90
C ALA A 38 9.14 -29.54 36.02
N GLY A 39 8.39 -28.63 35.39
CA GLY A 39 6.96 -28.47 35.66
C GLY A 39 6.12 -27.77 34.59
N GLY A 40 6.47 -27.93 33.31
CA GLY A 40 5.51 -27.72 32.20
C GLY A 40 5.21 -26.29 31.75
N ALA A 41 6.20 -25.57 31.21
CA ALA A 41 6.01 -24.58 30.13
C ALA A 41 7.37 -24.26 29.47
N SER A 42 7.58 -24.63 28.20
CA SER A 42 8.77 -24.25 27.44
C SER A 42 8.57 -22.89 26.77
N PRO A 43 9.50 -21.93 26.88
CA PRO A 43 9.46 -20.68 26.12
C PRO A 43 10.02 -20.91 24.71
N SER A 44 9.13 -21.30 23.78
CA SER A 44 9.47 -21.48 22.35
C SER A 44 9.95 -20.18 21.71
N SER A 45 11.26 -20.02 21.50
CA SER A 45 11.87 -18.84 20.88
C SER A 45 11.79 -18.86 19.34
N HIS A 46 10.57 -18.99 18.83
CA HIS A 46 10.24 -18.82 17.41
C HIS A 46 9.88 -17.36 17.12
N SER A 47 9.85 -16.94 15.85
CA SER A 47 9.57 -15.54 15.49
C SER A 47 8.08 -15.19 15.70
N ILE A 48 7.74 -14.82 16.93
CA ILE A 48 6.38 -14.45 17.36
C ILE A 48 6.13 -12.98 17.01
N SER A 49 5.30 -12.74 15.98
CA SER A 49 4.75 -11.41 15.61
C SER A 49 3.53 -10.98 16.47
N LEU A 50 3.41 -11.60 17.65
CA LEU A 50 2.43 -11.47 18.74
C LEU A 50 0.94 -11.60 18.40
N PHE A 51 0.36 -12.72 18.84
CA PHE A 51 -1.08 -12.96 18.91
C PHE A 51 -1.54 -13.32 20.32
N LYS A 52 -2.80 -12.95 20.64
CA LYS A 52 -3.72 -13.76 21.45
C LYS A 52 -5.17 -13.30 21.32
N SER A 53 -6.01 -14.15 20.72
CA SER A 53 -7.44 -14.23 21.02
C SER A 53 -7.64 -15.19 22.22
N ALA A 54 -8.82 -15.49 22.77
CA ALA A 54 -10.19 -15.21 22.38
C ALA A 54 -10.82 -13.99 23.10
N PHE A 55 -10.00 -13.01 23.52
CA PHE A 55 -10.39 -11.97 24.48
C PHE A 55 -10.29 -10.50 24.00
N GLY A 56 -9.88 -10.23 22.76
CA GLY A 56 -9.71 -8.85 22.28
C GLY A 56 -9.33 -8.72 20.80
N TRP A 57 -9.14 -7.48 20.37
CA TRP A 57 -8.63 -7.14 19.04
C TRP A 57 -7.15 -7.52 18.94
N CYS A 58 -6.73 -8.09 17.81
CA CYS A 58 -5.40 -8.68 17.65
C CYS A 58 -4.76 -8.22 16.33
N PRO A 59 -3.73 -7.36 16.38
CA PRO A 59 -3.01 -6.91 15.20
C PRO A 59 -1.68 -7.65 15.04
N GLU A 60 -1.50 -8.34 13.91
CA GLU A 60 -0.25 -9.00 13.52
C GLU A 60 0.70 -8.01 12.84
N VAL A 61 2.02 -8.11 13.07
CA VAL A 61 3.03 -7.29 12.35
C VAL A 61 3.79 -8.13 11.31
N THR A 62 3.96 -7.57 10.10
CA THR A 62 4.79 -8.16 9.03
C THR A 62 5.67 -7.11 8.32
N SER A 63 6.90 -7.48 7.98
CA SER A 63 7.76 -6.72 7.06
C SER A 63 7.49 -7.14 5.62
N PHE A 64 7.41 -6.15 4.74
CA PHE A 64 7.58 -6.37 3.31
C PHE A 64 9.07 -6.24 2.99
N GLU A 65 9.83 -7.31 3.24
CA GLU A 65 11.25 -7.35 2.85
C GLU A 65 11.34 -7.00 1.37
N ALA A 66 12.16 -5.99 1.09
CA ALA A 66 12.19 -5.39 -0.23
C ALA A 66 13.43 -5.91 -0.95
N THR A 67 13.24 -6.53 -2.12
CA THR A 67 14.38 -6.85 -2.97
C THR A 67 15.07 -5.54 -3.39
N PRO A 68 16.43 -5.50 -3.43
CA PRO A 68 17.21 -4.25 -3.56
C PRO A 68 16.81 -3.32 -4.73
N PHE A 69 16.10 -3.84 -5.74
CA PHE A 69 15.78 -3.14 -6.98
C PHE A 69 14.30 -2.73 -7.12
N VAL A 70 13.45 -2.96 -6.11
CA VAL A 70 11.98 -2.74 -6.16
C VAL A 70 11.46 -1.73 -5.10
N GLY A 71 12.29 -0.75 -4.76
CA GLY A 71 11.87 0.45 -4.01
C GLY A 71 11.71 0.24 -2.49
N LYS A 72 11.13 1.24 -1.82
CA LYS A 72 10.84 1.17 -0.37
C LYS A 72 9.48 0.51 -0.13
N ASN A 73 9.43 -0.40 0.83
CA ASN A 73 8.20 -0.90 1.46
C ASN A 73 8.33 -0.69 2.97
N GLY A 74 7.23 -0.39 3.65
CA GLY A 74 7.20 -0.20 5.10
C GLY A 74 7.00 -1.50 5.88
N VAL A 75 6.71 -1.32 7.16
CA VAL A 75 6.21 -2.35 8.09
C VAL A 75 4.69 -2.21 8.18
N PHE A 76 3.96 -3.32 8.26
CA PHE A 76 2.51 -3.30 8.20
C PHE A 76 1.86 -4.10 9.34
N LEU A 77 0.73 -3.59 9.84
CA LEU A 77 -0.15 -4.19 10.84
C LEU A 77 -1.40 -4.77 10.17
N VAL A 78 -1.81 -5.98 10.54
CA VAL A 78 -2.95 -6.72 9.97
C VAL A 78 -3.99 -7.03 11.06
N ASP A 79 -5.23 -6.58 10.89
CA ASP A 79 -6.35 -6.95 11.79
C ASP A 79 -6.90 -8.33 11.42
N VAL A 80 -6.38 -9.37 12.07
CA VAL A 80 -6.80 -10.76 11.85
C VAL A 80 -8.20 -11.06 12.36
N GLY A 81 -8.66 -10.38 13.42
CA GLY A 81 -9.98 -10.61 14.03
C GLY A 81 -11.11 -10.31 13.05
N SER A 82 -10.88 -9.38 12.13
CA SER A 82 -11.82 -9.01 11.07
C SER A 82 -11.99 -10.03 9.93
N HIS A 83 -11.10 -11.03 9.81
CA HIS A 83 -11.03 -12.01 8.70
C HIS A 83 -10.99 -11.40 7.27
N SER A 84 -10.78 -10.08 7.15
CA SER A 84 -10.95 -9.34 5.88
C SER A 84 -10.31 -7.94 5.85
N GLY A 85 -9.60 -7.57 6.92
CA GLY A 85 -9.11 -6.22 7.14
C GLY A 85 -7.96 -5.82 6.20
N PRO A 86 -7.91 -4.56 5.74
CA PRO A 86 -6.75 -4.08 5.01
C PRO A 86 -5.55 -4.01 5.95
N ALA A 87 -4.41 -4.54 5.52
CA ALA A 87 -3.13 -4.26 6.15
C ALA A 87 -2.86 -2.75 6.12
N GLN A 88 -2.31 -2.21 7.20
CA GLN A 88 -2.10 -0.78 7.46
C GLN A 88 -0.62 -0.52 7.71
N GLU A 89 -0.03 0.47 7.04
CA GLU A 89 1.39 0.82 7.25
C GLU A 89 1.60 1.40 8.65
N VAL A 90 2.66 0.96 9.35
CA VAL A 90 3.14 1.62 10.56
C VAL A 90 3.69 2.99 10.15
N PRO A 91 3.18 4.12 10.68
CA PRO A 91 3.65 5.45 10.31
C PRO A 91 5.16 5.61 10.47
N GLY A 92 5.77 6.38 9.57
CA GLY A 92 7.22 6.52 9.47
C GLY A 92 7.96 5.31 8.88
N SER A 93 7.39 4.10 8.86
CA SER A 93 8.14 2.89 8.43
C SER A 93 8.61 2.92 6.98
N GLY A 94 7.88 3.55 6.05
CA GLY A 94 8.33 3.83 4.68
C GLY A 94 9.56 4.76 4.55
N GLN A 95 10.11 5.28 5.66
CA GLN A 95 11.43 5.92 5.68
C GLN A 95 12.57 4.89 5.62
N ILE A 96 12.37 3.71 6.21
CA ILE A 96 13.34 2.60 6.25
C ILE A 96 13.57 2.05 4.82
N ASN A 97 14.84 1.94 4.42
CA ASN A 97 15.24 1.55 3.07
C ASN A 97 15.54 0.05 3.01
N TRP A 98 14.60 -0.78 2.58
CA TRP A 98 14.70 -2.25 2.70
C TRP A 98 14.70 -2.67 4.20
N PRO A 99 13.52 -2.67 4.86
CA PRO A 99 13.36 -3.36 6.15
C PRO A 99 13.46 -4.86 5.92
N ASN A 100 14.18 -5.56 6.80
CA ASN A 100 14.40 -7.00 6.76
C ASN A 100 13.55 -7.67 7.87
N SER A 101 14.15 -8.52 8.71
CA SER A 101 13.44 -9.21 9.79
C SER A 101 12.96 -8.23 10.89
N ILE A 102 11.80 -8.55 11.46
CA ILE A 102 11.14 -7.80 12.54
C ILE A 102 11.20 -8.61 13.84
N THR A 103 11.47 -7.91 14.94
CA THR A 103 11.25 -8.42 16.30
C THR A 103 10.25 -7.52 17.04
N THR A 104 9.13 -8.08 17.50
CA THR A 104 8.13 -7.36 18.29
C THR A 104 8.51 -7.32 19.77
N LEU A 105 8.27 -6.20 20.42
CA LEU A 105 8.57 -5.95 21.83
C LEU A 105 7.33 -5.47 22.57
N ASN A 106 7.13 -6.00 23.78
CA ASN A 106 6.06 -5.55 24.65
C ASN A 106 6.46 -4.23 25.38
N ALA A 107 5.47 -3.55 25.98
CA ALA A 107 5.67 -2.25 26.63
C ALA A 107 6.67 -2.23 27.81
N SER A 108 7.13 -3.37 28.32
CA SER A 108 8.16 -3.43 29.37
C SER A 108 9.51 -2.86 28.97
N VAL A 109 9.83 -2.79 27.67
CA VAL A 109 11.18 -2.38 27.18
C VAL A 109 11.28 -0.87 27.01
N PHE A 110 10.29 -0.24 26.37
CA PHE A 110 10.32 1.19 26.02
C PHE A 110 9.12 2.00 26.56
N GLY A 111 8.26 1.40 27.37
CA GLY A 111 7.00 2.01 27.86
C GLY A 111 5.82 1.89 26.89
N PHE A 112 6.07 1.51 25.63
CA PHE A 112 5.08 1.27 24.58
C PHE A 112 5.41 -0.03 23.83
N ALA A 113 4.39 -0.66 23.22
CA ALA A 113 4.63 -1.83 22.36
C ALA A 113 5.36 -1.38 21.09
N ALA A 114 6.49 -2.01 20.79
CA ALA A 114 7.44 -1.56 19.77
C ALA A 114 7.78 -2.68 18.78
N VAL A 115 8.35 -2.33 17.64
CA VAL A 115 9.04 -3.27 16.76
C VAL A 115 10.43 -2.75 16.43
N ALA A 116 11.39 -3.67 16.48
CA ALA A 116 12.75 -3.46 16.02
C ALA A 116 12.93 -4.11 14.65
N VAL A 117 13.65 -3.43 13.76
CA VAL A 117 13.72 -3.74 12.33
C VAL A 117 15.17 -3.65 11.87
N GLY A 118 15.69 -4.76 11.31
CA GLY A 118 16.97 -4.74 10.59
C GLY A 118 16.81 -3.99 9.25
N ASN A 119 17.80 -3.20 8.86
CA ASN A 119 17.76 -2.41 7.63
C ASN A 119 18.95 -2.73 6.72
N GLY A 120 18.67 -3.13 5.46
CA GLY A 120 19.77 -3.46 4.56
C GLY A 120 19.51 -4.19 3.25
N PHE A 121 19.78 -3.51 2.13
CA PHE A 121 20.62 -4.02 1.03
C PHE A 121 21.32 -2.83 0.36
N LEU A 122 22.67 -2.79 0.34
CA LEU A 122 23.41 -1.61 -0.15
C LEU A 122 23.54 -1.59 -1.68
N VAL A 123 22.63 -0.85 -2.31
CA VAL A 123 22.62 -0.52 -3.74
C VAL A 123 23.28 0.86 -4.00
N PRO A 124 23.62 1.21 -5.26
CA PRO A 124 24.09 2.55 -5.59
C PRO A 124 23.17 3.64 -5.04
N THR A 125 23.78 4.69 -4.47
CA THR A 125 23.16 5.77 -3.66
C THR A 125 22.63 5.37 -2.27
N HIS A 126 22.94 4.19 -1.72
CA HIS A 126 22.72 3.87 -0.31
C HIS A 126 23.97 3.23 0.32
N THR A 127 24.52 3.84 1.37
CA THR A 127 25.82 3.46 1.94
C THR A 127 25.78 3.01 3.40
N THR A 128 24.72 3.31 4.17
CA THR A 128 24.61 2.95 5.59
C THR A 128 23.27 2.29 5.90
N GLY A 129 23.28 1.02 6.29
CA GLY A 129 22.13 0.34 6.90
C GLY A 129 22.03 0.62 8.41
N GLY A 130 21.18 -0.11 9.13
CA GLY A 130 21.09 0.02 10.58
C GLY A 130 20.09 -0.91 11.29
N VAL A 131 19.96 -0.73 12.60
CA VAL A 131 18.81 -1.23 13.37
C VAL A 131 17.93 -0.04 13.77
N TYR A 132 16.63 -0.17 13.54
CA TYR A 132 15.63 0.87 13.82
C TYR A 132 14.56 0.36 14.79
N VAL A 133 14.05 1.22 15.67
CA VAL A 133 12.94 0.98 16.60
C VAL A 133 11.78 1.91 16.25
N MET A 134 10.55 1.40 16.24
CA MET A 134 9.32 2.16 16.04
C MET A 134 8.20 1.63 16.95
N GLU A 135 7.14 2.42 17.16
CA GLU A 135 5.97 1.98 17.91
C GLU A 135 5.06 1.09 17.06
N ALA A 136 4.58 -0.02 17.63
CA ALA A 136 3.78 -1.05 16.95
C ALA A 136 2.30 -0.62 16.80
N SER A 137 2.05 0.55 16.22
CA SER A 137 0.71 1.15 16.10
C SER A 137 0.50 1.77 14.72
N THR A 138 -0.73 1.71 14.18
CA THR A 138 -1.10 2.45 12.96
C THR A 138 -1.35 3.94 13.22
N ARG A 139 -1.31 4.36 14.49
CA ARG A 139 -1.32 5.75 14.98
C ARG A 139 -0.42 5.82 16.21
N PRO A 140 0.89 6.04 16.04
CA PRO A 140 1.80 6.07 17.18
C PRO A 140 1.50 7.23 18.11
N SER A 141 1.68 7.00 19.39
CA SER A 141 1.50 7.93 20.49
C SER A 141 2.81 8.55 20.98
N THR A 142 3.92 7.85 20.75
CA THR A 142 5.26 8.12 21.28
C THR A 142 6.26 8.28 20.12
N LEU A 143 6.43 7.26 19.27
CA LEU A 143 7.38 7.32 18.14
C LEU A 143 6.68 7.66 16.82
N GLN A 144 6.66 8.96 16.49
CA GLN A 144 6.10 9.44 15.21
C GLN A 144 6.97 9.06 13.99
N GLU A 145 8.27 8.83 14.19
CA GLU A 145 9.23 8.40 13.17
C GLU A 145 10.14 7.28 13.73
N PRO A 146 10.81 6.47 12.87
CA PRO A 146 11.64 5.36 13.32
C PRO A 146 12.99 5.84 13.88
N VAL A 147 13.30 5.45 15.12
CA VAL A 147 14.57 5.81 15.78
C VAL A 147 15.66 4.81 15.40
N LYS A 148 16.75 5.28 14.80
CA LYS A 148 17.94 4.46 14.54
C LYS A 148 18.75 4.30 15.82
N ILE A 149 18.99 3.05 16.25
CA ILE A 149 19.77 2.75 17.46
C ILE A 149 21.21 2.31 17.18
N SER A 150 21.53 1.85 15.96
CA SER A 150 22.90 1.50 15.55
C SER A 150 23.66 2.70 14.95
N LYS A 151 25.00 2.63 14.91
CA LYS A 151 25.84 3.68 14.33
C LYS A 151 25.72 3.72 12.79
N ASP A 152 26.05 4.87 12.20
CA ASP A 152 26.16 5.04 10.74
C ASP A 152 27.53 4.54 10.25
N LEU A 153 27.60 3.27 9.88
CA LEU A 153 28.81 2.62 9.36
C LEU A 153 28.70 2.42 7.85
N SER A 154 29.54 3.13 7.10
CA SER A 154 29.55 3.05 5.62
C SER A 154 29.99 1.66 5.15
N GLY A 155 29.24 1.08 4.21
CA GLY A 155 29.45 -0.27 3.69
C GLY A 155 28.70 -1.38 4.43
N TRP A 156 28.06 -1.06 5.58
CA TRP A 156 27.40 -2.04 6.43
C TRP A 156 25.88 -2.02 6.35
N PHE A 157 25.27 -3.18 6.57
CA PHE A 157 23.83 -3.33 6.74
C PHE A 157 23.46 -4.48 7.68
N TYR A 158 22.21 -4.54 8.14
CA TYR A 158 21.75 -5.42 9.21
C TYR A 158 20.48 -6.18 8.77
N HIS A 159 20.34 -7.46 9.13
CA HIS A 159 19.18 -8.26 8.73
C HIS A 159 18.16 -8.54 9.86
N GLN A 160 18.59 -8.64 11.12
CA GLN A 160 17.71 -8.89 12.25
C GLN A 160 18.22 -8.24 13.55
N ALA A 161 17.36 -8.13 14.57
CA ALA A 161 17.68 -7.58 15.88
C ALA A 161 17.07 -8.46 16.99
N HIS A 162 17.88 -9.19 17.73
CA HIS A 162 17.44 -10.11 18.79
C HIS A 162 17.66 -9.47 20.17
N PHE A 163 16.63 -9.46 21.03
CA PHE A 163 16.68 -8.75 22.32
C PHE A 163 17.05 -9.70 23.46
N VAL A 164 18.14 -9.38 24.16
CA VAL A 164 18.73 -10.20 25.22
C VAL A 164 19.52 -9.30 26.17
N ASP A 165 19.45 -9.55 27.48
CA ASP A 165 20.32 -8.92 28.49
C ASP A 165 21.73 -9.53 28.35
N MET A 166 22.71 -8.73 27.92
CA MET A 166 24.04 -9.22 27.56
C MET A 166 25.07 -9.13 28.68
N ASP A 167 24.94 -8.18 29.62
CA ASP A 167 25.88 -7.97 30.73
C ASP A 167 25.26 -8.08 32.13
N GLY A 168 23.96 -8.32 32.24
CA GLY A 168 23.24 -8.62 33.48
C GLY A 168 22.74 -7.39 34.23
N ASP A 169 22.64 -6.22 33.59
CA ASP A 169 22.10 -5.01 34.22
C ASP A 169 20.56 -4.95 34.29
N GLY A 170 19.88 -5.91 33.66
CA GLY A 170 18.42 -6.06 33.67
C GLY A 170 17.69 -5.32 32.54
N LEU A 171 18.42 -4.63 31.67
CA LEU A 171 17.89 -4.08 30.41
C LEU A 171 18.02 -5.10 29.28
N LEU A 172 17.28 -4.91 28.19
CA LEU A 172 17.42 -5.74 26.99
C LEU A 172 18.23 -5.01 25.93
N ASP A 173 19.40 -5.55 25.64
CA ASP A 173 20.29 -5.13 24.58
C ASP A 173 19.89 -5.73 23.23
N VAL A 174 20.51 -5.28 22.13
CA VAL A 174 20.28 -5.84 20.80
C VAL A 174 21.50 -6.62 20.30
N LEU A 175 21.39 -7.94 20.29
CA LEU A 175 22.29 -8.81 19.55
C LEU A 175 21.90 -8.81 18.07
N THR A 176 22.85 -8.57 17.16
CA THR A 176 22.59 -8.46 15.73
C THR A 176 23.79 -8.92 14.89
N ALA A 177 23.53 -9.26 13.63
CA ALA A 177 24.55 -9.54 12.63
C ALA A 177 24.57 -8.37 11.63
N ARG A 178 25.77 -7.85 11.36
CA ARG A 178 25.98 -6.85 10.31
C ARG A 178 26.85 -7.42 9.21
N CYS A 179 26.57 -7.05 7.96
CA CYS A 179 27.30 -7.52 6.79
C CYS A 179 27.86 -6.37 5.96
N GLU A 180 29.12 -6.48 5.57
CA GLU A 180 29.72 -5.71 4.48
C GLU A 180 29.59 -6.57 3.22
N TYR A 181 28.64 -6.25 2.34
CA TYR A 181 28.40 -6.97 1.08
C TYR A 181 27.83 -6.01 0.03
N ALA A 182 28.70 -5.47 -0.82
CA ALA A 182 28.26 -4.69 -1.97
C ALA A 182 28.01 -5.60 -3.19
N VAL A 183 27.14 -5.16 -4.09
CA VAL A 183 26.75 -5.88 -5.32
C VAL A 183 27.91 -6.02 -6.34
N TRP A 184 29.03 -5.31 -6.12
CA TRP A 184 30.20 -5.31 -7.00
C TRP A 184 31.15 -6.50 -6.74
N PRO A 185 31.66 -7.21 -7.79
CA PRO A 185 32.44 -8.45 -7.60
C PRO A 185 33.75 -8.31 -6.81
N TRP A 186 34.29 -7.11 -6.74
CA TRP A 186 35.59 -6.77 -6.12
C TRP A 186 35.47 -6.13 -4.73
N ALA A 187 34.25 -5.97 -4.20
CA ALA A 187 34.06 -5.52 -2.84
C ALA A 187 34.42 -6.63 -1.83
N LYS A 188 34.83 -6.23 -0.62
CA LYS A 188 34.96 -7.17 0.49
C LYS A 188 33.58 -7.75 0.83
N LYS A 189 33.60 -8.99 1.33
CA LYS A 189 32.43 -9.69 1.86
C LYS A 189 32.79 -10.23 3.24
N ARG A 190 32.04 -9.83 4.28
CA ARG A 190 32.18 -10.34 5.65
C ARG A 190 30.92 -10.09 6.48
N GLY A 191 30.69 -10.95 7.46
CA GLY A 191 29.76 -10.72 8.57
C GLY A 191 30.51 -10.43 9.87
N GLU A 192 29.88 -9.65 10.75
CA GLU A 192 30.31 -9.41 12.13
C GLU A 192 29.08 -9.58 13.05
N LEU A 193 29.21 -10.48 14.03
CA LEU A 193 28.28 -10.56 15.17
C LEU A 193 28.61 -9.42 16.12
N VAL A 194 27.61 -8.60 16.46
CA VAL A 194 27.77 -7.45 17.36
C VAL A 194 26.59 -7.39 18.33
N TRP A 195 26.78 -6.75 19.49
CA TRP A 195 25.66 -6.28 20.30
C TRP A 195 25.68 -4.78 20.50
N LEU A 196 24.48 -4.21 20.57
CA LEU A 196 24.20 -2.81 20.85
C LEU A 196 23.71 -2.72 22.30
N LYS A 197 24.47 -2.07 23.20
CA LYS A 197 24.09 -1.94 24.62
C LYS A 197 23.03 -0.86 24.82
N GLN A 198 21.94 -1.18 25.52
CA GLN A 198 20.93 -0.22 25.92
C GLN A 198 21.48 0.79 26.93
N PRO A 199 21.37 2.12 26.72
CA PRO A 199 21.76 3.10 27.72
C PRO A 199 20.70 3.17 28.83
N ALA A 200 21.14 3.24 30.09
CA ALA A 200 20.28 3.16 31.28
C ALA A 200 19.27 4.32 31.46
N LYS A 201 19.23 5.28 30.54
CA LYS A 201 18.22 6.34 30.42
C LYS A 201 18.05 6.72 28.95
N ASP A 202 16.87 7.24 28.62
CA ASP A 202 16.59 7.95 27.37
C ASP A 202 16.97 7.16 26.10
N ALA A 203 16.73 5.83 26.14
CA ALA A 203 17.20 4.83 25.17
C ALA A 203 16.79 5.06 23.70
N LEU A 204 15.93 6.03 23.42
CA LEU A 204 15.46 6.39 22.08
C LEU A 204 15.57 7.90 21.78
N ALA A 205 16.21 8.68 22.66
CA ALA A 205 16.39 10.13 22.54
C ALA A 205 17.86 10.59 22.67
N GLY A 206 18.80 9.64 22.81
CA GLY A 206 20.24 9.88 22.89
C GLY A 206 21.00 9.61 21.58
N PRO A 207 22.34 9.51 21.64
CA PRO A 207 23.15 8.99 20.53
C PRO A 207 22.85 7.50 20.27
N PRO A 208 23.34 6.93 19.15
CA PRO A 208 23.32 5.48 18.93
C PRO A 208 23.92 4.70 20.09
N TRP A 209 23.38 3.52 20.32
CA TRP A 209 23.74 2.59 21.40
C TRP A 209 25.23 2.20 21.30
N GLU A 210 25.83 1.83 22.44
CA GLU A 210 27.24 1.41 22.44
C GLU A 210 27.38 0.09 21.66
N GLU A 211 28.40 -0.04 20.81
CA GLU A 211 28.53 -1.22 19.93
C GLU A 211 29.75 -2.03 20.35
N HIS A 212 29.54 -3.31 20.58
CA HIS A 212 30.58 -4.26 20.95
C HIS A 212 30.64 -5.40 19.93
N GLU A 213 31.81 -5.60 19.32
CA GLU A 213 32.04 -6.72 18.39
C GLU A 213 32.27 -8.02 19.15
N LEU A 214 31.56 -9.07 18.75
CA LEU A 214 31.63 -10.41 19.36
C LEU A 214 32.42 -11.42 18.51
N GLY A 215 32.51 -11.18 17.19
CA GLY A 215 33.38 -11.95 16.29
C GLY A 215 32.96 -11.87 14.82
N ALA A 216 33.92 -12.13 13.93
CA ALA A 216 33.69 -12.18 12.49
C ALA A 216 33.11 -13.54 12.05
N GLY A 217 32.06 -13.50 11.22
CA GLY A 217 31.37 -14.67 10.68
C GLY A 217 29.90 -14.35 10.34
N PRO A 218 28.99 -14.30 11.33
CA PRO A 218 27.56 -14.10 11.13
C PRO A 218 27.23 -12.82 10.35
N ASP A 219 26.49 -12.98 9.25
CA ASP A 219 26.24 -11.93 8.25
C ASP A 219 24.74 -11.59 8.09
N PHE A 220 23.86 -12.58 7.92
CA PHE A 220 22.43 -12.38 7.67
C PHE A 220 21.56 -12.73 8.89
N LEU A 221 21.18 -13.99 9.06
CA LEU A 221 20.30 -14.45 10.15
C LEU A 221 21.02 -15.41 11.11
N PHE A 222 20.45 -15.57 12.30
CA PHE A 222 20.87 -16.56 13.31
C PHE A 222 19.71 -16.89 14.26
N CYS A 223 19.75 -18.05 14.90
CA CYS A 223 18.80 -18.40 15.98
C CYS A 223 19.52 -18.70 17.31
N VAL A 224 19.14 -17.97 18.36
CA VAL A 224 19.59 -18.23 19.74
C VAL A 224 19.02 -19.55 20.25
N HIS A 225 19.83 -20.33 20.97
CA HIS A 225 19.45 -21.64 21.51
C HIS A 225 18.60 -21.48 22.79
N PRO A 226 17.31 -21.88 22.79
CA PRO A 226 16.37 -21.53 23.86
C PRO A 226 16.73 -22.10 25.23
N ASN A 227 17.39 -23.26 25.26
CA ASN A 227 17.69 -24.00 26.49
C ASN A 227 19.12 -23.75 27.02
N SER A 228 19.84 -22.75 26.50
CA SER A 228 21.24 -22.48 26.89
C SER A 228 21.33 -21.63 28.16
N SER A 229 22.25 -21.99 29.07
CA SER A 229 22.50 -21.26 30.33
C SER A 229 23.42 -20.04 30.20
N ARG A 230 23.93 -19.78 28.99
CA ARG A 230 24.59 -18.54 28.54
C ARG A 230 24.18 -18.27 27.09
N LEU A 231 24.52 -17.11 26.54
CA LEU A 231 24.33 -16.86 25.11
C LEU A 231 24.97 -17.98 24.27
N ALA A 232 24.13 -18.63 23.46
CA ALA A 232 24.53 -19.53 22.41
C ALA A 232 23.55 -19.42 21.24
N LEU A 233 24.04 -19.53 20.01
CA LEU A 233 23.26 -19.34 18.78
C LEU A 233 23.86 -20.16 17.63
N VAL A 234 23.10 -20.36 16.56
CA VAL A 234 23.65 -20.83 15.28
C VAL A 234 23.42 -19.78 14.20
N ALA A 235 24.45 -19.53 13.40
CA ALA A 235 24.42 -18.69 12.22
C ALA A 235 24.71 -19.52 10.95
N PRO A 236 23.77 -19.62 10.01
CA PRO A 236 24.03 -20.08 8.64
C PRO A 236 24.61 -18.91 7.83
N GLU A 237 25.94 -18.83 7.78
CA GLU A 237 26.73 -17.77 7.15
C GLU A 237 26.64 -17.85 5.62
N PHE A 238 26.01 -16.87 4.99
CA PHE A 238 25.79 -16.79 3.53
C PHE A 238 27.09 -16.58 2.75
N VAL A 239 27.98 -15.73 3.29
CA VAL A 239 29.23 -15.30 2.64
C VAL A 239 30.28 -16.39 2.61
N SER A 240 30.45 -17.12 3.72
CA SER A 240 31.41 -18.23 3.80
C SER A 240 30.82 -19.57 3.37
N GLY A 241 29.49 -19.69 3.37
CA GLY A 241 28.77 -20.91 3.05
C GLY A 241 28.79 -21.98 4.15
N ARG A 242 28.64 -21.57 5.41
CA ARG A 242 28.87 -22.41 6.60
C ARG A 242 27.72 -22.35 7.60
N VAL A 243 27.44 -23.42 8.32
CA VAL A 243 26.62 -23.41 9.53
C VAL A 243 27.57 -23.40 10.74
N VAL A 244 27.49 -22.37 11.57
CA VAL A 244 28.42 -22.16 12.69
C VAL A 244 27.64 -21.97 14.00
N TYR A 245 27.92 -22.81 14.99
CA TYR A 245 27.45 -22.63 16.37
C TYR A 245 28.38 -21.65 17.09
N TRP A 246 27.82 -20.67 17.77
CA TRP A 246 28.52 -19.65 18.54
C TRP A 246 28.04 -19.72 19.99
N PHE A 247 28.95 -19.66 20.97
CA PHE A 247 28.63 -19.81 22.39
C PHE A 247 29.58 -19.00 23.28
N MET A 248 29.07 -18.47 24.39
CA MET A 248 29.85 -17.69 25.34
C MET A 248 30.57 -18.59 26.36
N GLN A 249 31.89 -18.44 26.47
CA GLN A 249 32.73 -19.12 27.45
C GLN A 249 32.50 -18.60 28.89
N GLN A 250 33.09 -19.29 29.87
CA GLN A 250 33.01 -18.90 31.29
C GLN A 250 33.66 -17.53 31.60
N ASN A 251 34.58 -17.08 30.75
CA ASN A 251 35.30 -15.80 30.84
C ASN A 251 34.60 -14.65 30.09
N GLY A 252 33.38 -14.87 29.56
CA GLY A 252 32.62 -13.89 28.79
C GLY A 252 33.01 -13.75 27.32
N THR A 253 34.06 -14.42 26.82
CA THR A 253 34.41 -14.37 25.40
C THR A 253 33.50 -15.27 24.57
N MET A 254 33.18 -14.84 23.35
CA MET A 254 32.52 -15.73 22.39
C MET A 254 33.51 -16.72 21.79
N SER A 255 33.01 -17.91 21.50
CA SER A 255 33.71 -18.98 20.78
C SER A 255 32.76 -19.61 19.77
N SER A 256 33.31 -20.34 18.81
CA SER A 256 32.51 -20.97 17.77
C SER A 256 32.99 -22.36 17.37
N ARG A 257 32.05 -23.13 16.82
CA ARG A 257 32.22 -24.47 16.30
C ARG A 257 31.57 -24.55 14.92
N LEU A 258 32.32 -25.01 13.93
CA LEU A 258 31.76 -25.36 12.62
C LEU A 258 30.85 -26.59 12.75
N LEU A 259 29.62 -26.49 12.23
CA LEU A 259 28.68 -27.61 12.14
C LEU A 259 28.67 -28.20 10.72
N ASP A 260 28.79 -27.36 9.68
CA ASP A 260 28.84 -27.76 8.27
C ASP A 260 29.49 -26.64 7.42
N ASP A 261 30.33 -26.98 6.45
CA ASP A 261 30.91 -26.07 5.44
C ASP A 261 30.55 -26.46 4.00
N THR A 262 29.67 -27.45 3.82
CA THR A 262 29.25 -27.97 2.52
C THR A 262 27.81 -27.58 2.15
N ILE A 263 27.12 -26.80 3.00
CA ILE A 263 25.74 -26.37 2.78
C ILE A 263 25.61 -25.36 1.63
N GLY A 264 26.70 -24.68 1.22
CA GLY A 264 26.62 -23.54 0.30
C GLY A 264 26.08 -22.29 1.02
N PRO A 265 25.49 -21.30 0.32
CA PRO A 265 25.08 -20.04 0.94
C PRO A 265 23.96 -20.25 1.97
N GLY A 266 24.32 -20.33 3.26
CA GLY A 266 23.36 -20.44 4.36
C GLY A 266 22.47 -19.19 4.47
N PHE A 267 21.24 -19.33 4.98
CA PHE A 267 20.32 -18.19 5.05
C PHE A 267 19.45 -18.16 6.30
N SER A 268 18.52 -19.11 6.47
CA SER A 268 17.63 -19.15 7.65
C SER A 268 17.91 -20.35 8.54
N CYS A 269 17.62 -20.23 9.82
CA CYS A 269 17.66 -21.34 10.77
C CYS A 269 16.67 -21.19 11.94
N SER A 270 16.23 -22.30 12.51
CA SER A 270 15.46 -22.32 13.76
C SER A 270 15.68 -23.62 14.55
N TRP A 271 15.56 -23.54 15.88
CA TRP A 271 15.58 -24.70 16.77
C TRP A 271 14.19 -25.30 16.91
N THR A 272 14.02 -26.58 16.61
CA THR A 272 12.74 -27.31 16.77
C THR A 272 13.00 -28.81 16.90
N ASP A 273 12.19 -29.51 17.69
CA ASP A 273 12.09 -30.98 17.65
C ASP A 273 11.44 -31.40 16.31
N LEU A 274 12.26 -31.82 15.33
CA LEU A 274 11.79 -32.13 13.98
C LEU A 274 11.44 -33.61 13.82
N ASN A 275 12.03 -34.49 14.61
CA ASN A 275 11.77 -35.93 14.57
C ASN A 275 10.73 -36.42 15.59
N ALA A 276 10.27 -35.53 16.50
CA ALA A 276 9.39 -35.83 17.64
C ALA A 276 10.03 -36.79 18.68
N ASP A 277 11.34 -36.66 18.96
CA ASP A 277 12.04 -37.41 20.01
C ASP A 277 12.19 -36.68 21.35
N GLY A 278 11.92 -35.37 21.38
CA GLY A 278 11.98 -34.53 22.58
C GLY A 278 13.27 -33.70 22.73
N HIS A 279 14.28 -33.93 21.88
CA HIS A 279 15.46 -33.06 21.77
C HIS A 279 15.24 -31.94 20.72
N LEU A 280 16.18 -31.00 20.62
CA LEU A 280 16.11 -29.90 19.65
C LEU A 280 17.05 -30.13 18.48
N ASP A 281 16.48 -30.26 17.28
CA ASP A 281 17.19 -30.19 16.02
C ASP A 281 17.32 -28.74 15.54
N LEU A 282 18.23 -28.54 14.60
CA LEU A 282 18.37 -27.30 13.87
C LEU A 282 17.81 -27.44 12.44
N LEU A 283 16.69 -26.78 12.16
CA LEU A 283 16.19 -26.56 10.80
C LEU A 283 17.03 -25.48 10.12
N VAL A 284 17.48 -25.69 8.87
CA VAL A 284 18.31 -24.72 8.11
C VAL A 284 17.92 -24.69 6.63
N THR A 285 18.01 -23.51 5.99
CA THR A 285 17.94 -23.36 4.53
C THR A 285 19.25 -22.83 3.93
N ASN A 286 19.55 -23.24 2.69
CA ASN A 286 20.55 -22.55 1.85
C ASN A 286 19.87 -21.75 0.73
N HIS A 287 20.13 -20.45 0.68
CA HIS A 287 19.53 -19.55 -0.30
C HIS A 287 20.37 -19.56 -1.58
N ALA A 288 20.16 -20.60 -2.40
CA ALA A 288 20.96 -20.88 -3.59
C ALA A 288 20.28 -20.43 -4.90
N ALA A 289 21.07 -20.04 -5.89
CA ALA A 289 20.58 -19.61 -7.21
C ALA A 289 20.09 -20.77 -8.10
N VAL A 290 20.46 -22.02 -7.78
CA VAL A 290 20.01 -23.25 -8.43
C VAL A 290 20.05 -24.38 -7.39
N ASN A 291 19.00 -25.22 -7.33
CA ASN A 291 18.94 -26.39 -6.45
C ASN A 291 19.26 -26.08 -4.96
N GLY A 292 18.62 -25.05 -4.42
CA GLY A 292 18.53 -24.86 -2.97
C GLY A 292 17.79 -26.01 -2.29
N SER A 293 17.86 -26.02 -0.97
CA SER A 293 17.58 -27.18 -0.13
C SER A 293 17.19 -26.77 1.30
N VAL A 294 16.51 -27.69 1.99
CA VAL A 294 16.14 -27.57 3.40
C VAL A 294 16.77 -28.76 4.15
N PHE A 295 17.42 -28.47 5.26
CA PHE A 295 18.20 -29.43 6.04
C PHE A 295 17.71 -29.48 7.49
N ALA A 296 17.88 -30.64 8.13
CA ALA A 296 17.91 -30.75 9.58
C ALA A 296 19.32 -31.15 10.02
N TYR A 297 19.75 -30.65 11.17
CA TYR A 297 20.92 -31.16 11.89
C TYR A 297 20.46 -31.67 13.25
N SER A 298 20.61 -32.97 13.46
CA SER A 298 20.31 -33.63 14.74
C SER A 298 21.62 -33.88 15.51
N PHE A 299 21.55 -33.82 16.84
CA PHE A 299 22.72 -33.83 17.71
C PHE A 299 22.68 -35.04 18.65
N SER A 300 23.85 -35.65 18.95
CA SER A 300 23.92 -36.81 19.85
C SER A 300 23.67 -36.49 21.34
N SER A 301 23.53 -35.22 21.68
CA SER A 301 23.42 -34.69 23.05
C SER A 301 23.19 -33.18 23.01
N ASP A 302 22.52 -32.63 24.02
CA ASP A 302 22.21 -31.19 24.11
C ASP A 302 23.44 -30.27 24.24
N ASP A 303 24.64 -30.82 24.53
CA ASP A 303 25.89 -30.06 24.43
C ASP A 303 26.35 -29.93 22.97
N ILE A 304 25.79 -28.94 22.27
CA ILE A 304 26.11 -28.60 20.89
C ILE A 304 27.61 -28.26 20.70
N ALA A 305 28.36 -27.91 21.76
CA ALA A 305 29.80 -27.65 21.66
C ALA A 305 30.63 -28.94 21.46
N SER A 306 30.14 -30.12 21.87
CA SER A 306 30.85 -31.40 21.75
C SER A 306 30.11 -32.53 21.01
N ALA A 307 28.78 -32.43 20.88
CA ALA A 307 27.91 -33.44 20.27
C ALA A 307 28.38 -33.91 18.87
N GLN A 308 28.14 -35.18 18.53
CA GLN A 308 28.18 -35.61 17.13
C GLN A 308 26.96 -35.04 16.39
N ILE A 309 27.16 -34.66 15.13
CA ILE A 309 26.18 -33.94 14.31
C ILE A 309 25.81 -34.83 13.12
N THR A 310 24.52 -35.03 12.88
CA THR A 310 24.02 -35.73 11.68
C THR A 310 23.20 -34.77 10.84
N ARG A 311 23.57 -34.57 9.58
CA ARG A 311 22.80 -33.77 8.63
C ARG A 311 21.83 -34.64 7.84
N HIS A 312 20.57 -34.26 7.85
CA HIS A 312 19.51 -34.84 7.04
C HIS A 312 19.07 -33.83 5.98
N VAL A 313 18.81 -34.29 4.76
CA VAL A 313 18.32 -33.44 3.66
C VAL A 313 16.82 -33.65 3.53
N LEU A 314 16.01 -32.67 3.94
CA LEU A 314 14.56 -32.80 4.02
C LEU A 314 13.90 -32.56 2.66
N ALA A 315 14.44 -31.61 1.88
CA ALA A 315 14.00 -31.33 0.51
C ALA A 315 15.12 -30.63 -0.30
N THR A 316 15.09 -30.79 -1.63
CA THR A 316 16.00 -30.16 -2.60
C THR A 316 15.21 -29.69 -3.83
N GLY A 317 15.87 -29.05 -4.80
CA GLY A 317 15.29 -28.69 -6.09
C GLY A 317 14.72 -27.27 -6.16
N PHE A 318 14.61 -26.57 -5.03
CA PHE A 318 14.21 -25.17 -4.97
C PHE A 318 15.07 -24.32 -5.90
N THR A 319 14.43 -23.60 -6.81
CA THR A 319 15.12 -22.85 -7.87
C THR A 319 14.32 -21.57 -8.14
N PRO A 320 14.97 -20.39 -8.21
CA PRO A 320 14.31 -19.16 -8.60
C PRO A 320 13.56 -19.25 -9.93
N ALA A 321 12.41 -18.59 -10.02
CA ALA A 321 11.60 -18.53 -11.25
C ALA A 321 12.33 -17.81 -12.40
N LYS A 322 13.43 -17.12 -12.09
CA LYS A 322 14.45 -16.66 -13.03
C LYS A 322 15.83 -16.82 -12.40
N ILE A 323 16.71 -17.56 -13.07
CA ILE A 323 18.12 -17.74 -12.67
C ILE A 323 18.90 -16.46 -13.08
N ASP A 324 18.67 -15.39 -12.32
CA ASP A 324 19.31 -14.08 -12.46
C ASP A 324 20.38 -13.87 -11.37
N LYS A 325 21.35 -12.97 -11.62
CA LYS A 325 22.38 -12.63 -10.60
C LYS A 325 21.73 -12.01 -9.37
N GLY A 326 21.94 -12.64 -8.21
CA GLY A 326 21.39 -12.18 -6.93
C GLY A 326 19.94 -12.57 -6.69
N LYS A 327 19.42 -13.59 -7.41
CA LYS A 327 18.20 -14.31 -7.01
C LYS A 327 18.53 -15.71 -6.48
N ALA A 328 17.77 -16.16 -5.48
CA ALA A 328 17.96 -17.45 -4.81
C ALA A 328 16.66 -17.99 -4.17
N SER A 329 16.68 -19.28 -3.83
CA SER A 329 15.54 -20.03 -3.29
C SER A 329 16.05 -21.30 -2.57
N PRO A 330 15.41 -21.78 -1.49
CA PRO A 330 14.30 -21.16 -0.77
C PRO A 330 14.76 -19.95 0.06
N GLY A 331 13.81 -19.26 0.70
CA GLY A 331 14.05 -18.27 1.75
C GLY A 331 13.98 -18.90 3.14
N ASP A 332 13.12 -18.36 3.99
CA ASP A 332 12.84 -18.88 5.34
C ASP A 332 12.12 -20.24 5.34
N ALA A 333 12.46 -21.10 6.31
CA ALA A 333 11.69 -22.30 6.64
C ALA A 333 11.27 -22.30 8.12
N LEU A 334 9.97 -22.52 8.38
CA LEU A 334 9.39 -22.56 9.73
C LEU A 334 8.69 -23.90 9.97
N ALA A 335 9.13 -24.62 11.00
CA ALA A 335 8.42 -25.79 11.52
C ALA A 335 7.23 -25.37 12.39
N PHE A 336 6.10 -26.08 12.25
CA PHE A 336 4.87 -25.82 13.00
C PHE A 336 4.03 -27.11 13.18
N GLN A 337 3.13 -27.10 14.16
CA GLN A 337 2.15 -28.17 14.35
C GLN A 337 0.82 -27.77 13.68
N PRO A 338 0.23 -28.59 12.78
CA PRO A 338 -1.05 -28.26 12.13
C PRO A 338 -2.23 -28.06 13.07
N HIS A 339 -2.14 -28.59 14.30
CA HIS A 339 -3.15 -28.48 15.36
C HIS A 339 -2.47 -28.48 16.74
N ILE A 340 -2.97 -27.68 17.69
CA ILE A 340 -2.34 -27.42 19.00
C ILE A 340 -2.13 -28.68 19.88
N ASN A 341 -2.92 -29.73 19.66
CA ASN A 341 -2.80 -31.02 20.37
C ASN A 341 -2.00 -32.07 19.56
N SER A 342 -1.27 -31.68 18.52
CA SER A 342 -0.43 -32.59 17.74
C SER A 342 0.90 -32.83 18.44
N THR A 343 1.28 -34.11 18.56
CA THR A 343 2.57 -34.58 19.08
C THR A 343 3.31 -35.45 18.04
N ASP A 344 2.90 -35.36 16.78
CA ASP A 344 3.60 -35.96 15.64
C ASP A 344 4.74 -35.04 15.17
N LYS A 345 5.59 -35.51 14.25
CA LYS A 345 6.61 -34.65 13.61
C LYS A 345 5.97 -33.38 13.03
N PRO A 346 6.57 -32.19 13.23
CA PRO A 346 6.03 -30.95 12.71
C PRO A 346 6.02 -30.93 11.18
N TYR A 347 5.08 -30.17 10.63
CA TYR A 347 5.10 -29.77 9.22
C TYR A 347 6.05 -28.58 9.08
N ILE A 348 6.68 -28.42 7.92
CA ILE A 348 7.59 -27.31 7.67
C ILE A 348 7.03 -26.49 6.50
N PHE A 349 6.67 -25.23 6.76
CA PHE A 349 6.39 -24.26 5.72
C PHE A 349 7.72 -23.70 5.21
N VAL A 350 7.85 -23.54 3.89
CA VAL A 350 9.04 -22.97 3.26
C VAL A 350 8.63 -21.85 2.32
N SER A 351 9.14 -20.64 2.57
CA SER A 351 9.08 -19.55 1.60
C SER A 351 10.00 -19.89 0.42
N GLY A 352 9.49 -19.80 -0.80
CA GLY A 352 10.31 -19.95 -2.00
C GLY A 352 11.16 -18.73 -2.36
N ASP A 353 10.95 -17.59 -1.70
CA ASP A 353 11.39 -16.25 -2.12
C ASP A 353 11.34 -16.07 -3.64
N ASN A 354 12.47 -16.10 -4.34
CA ASN A 354 12.54 -15.76 -5.75
C ASN A 354 12.05 -16.88 -6.68
N SER A 355 11.60 -18.01 -6.16
CA SER A 355 10.80 -18.97 -6.92
C SER A 355 9.34 -18.53 -7.11
N ASN A 356 8.90 -17.46 -6.43
CA ASN A 356 7.52 -16.94 -6.37
C ASN A 356 6.49 -17.85 -5.68
N SER A 357 6.90 -19.01 -5.17
CA SER A 357 5.99 -20.03 -4.64
C SER A 357 6.12 -20.23 -3.14
N ILE A 358 5.05 -20.74 -2.53
CA ILE A 358 5.09 -21.33 -1.18
C ILE A 358 5.11 -22.85 -1.25
N PHE A 359 5.87 -23.47 -0.36
CA PHE A 359 6.00 -24.92 -0.28
C PHE A 359 5.67 -25.44 1.11
N LEU A 360 5.19 -26.68 1.16
CA LEU A 360 4.89 -27.40 2.39
C LEU A 360 5.63 -28.74 2.38
N LEU A 361 6.44 -28.97 3.41
CA LEU A 361 7.07 -30.24 3.70
C LEU A 361 6.19 -30.97 4.72
N THR A 362 5.69 -32.14 4.33
CA THR A 362 4.89 -33.04 5.17
C THR A 362 5.72 -34.27 5.56
N PRO A 363 5.79 -34.69 6.84
CA PRO A 363 6.54 -35.89 7.21
C PRO A 363 5.88 -37.14 6.62
N VAL A 364 6.66 -37.99 5.95
CA VAL A 364 6.17 -39.21 5.29
C VAL A 364 5.89 -40.34 6.29
N SER A 365 6.59 -40.32 7.43
CA SER A 365 6.50 -41.33 8.48
C SER A 365 6.43 -40.71 9.87
N LYS A 366 5.88 -41.47 10.82
CA LYS A 366 5.91 -41.16 12.26
C LYS A 366 7.12 -41.75 12.99
N ASP A 367 7.91 -42.59 12.31
CA ASP A 367 9.13 -43.17 12.89
C ASP A 367 10.15 -42.05 13.13
N GLN A 368 10.59 -41.87 14.38
CA GLN A 368 11.59 -40.86 14.76
C GLN A 368 12.87 -40.98 13.91
N SER A 369 13.27 -42.18 13.51
CA SER A 369 14.46 -42.42 12.68
C SER A 369 14.30 -42.07 11.19
N ASP A 370 13.06 -41.91 10.68
CA ASP A 370 12.80 -41.58 9.27
C ASP A 370 12.70 -40.05 9.07
N TRP A 371 13.72 -39.48 8.43
CA TRP A 371 13.81 -38.05 8.14
C TRP A 371 13.17 -37.64 6.80
N THR A 372 12.41 -38.54 6.16
CA THR A 372 11.81 -38.28 4.85
C THR A 372 10.60 -37.35 4.95
N TYR A 373 10.67 -36.21 4.26
CA TYR A 373 9.56 -35.29 4.06
C TYR A 373 9.12 -35.29 2.57
N SER A 374 7.82 -35.20 2.31
CA SER A 374 7.28 -34.97 0.97
C SER A 374 7.12 -33.47 0.72
N LEU A 375 7.76 -32.97 -0.33
CA LEU A 375 7.66 -31.59 -0.80
C LEU A 375 6.39 -31.41 -1.66
N GLU A 376 5.51 -30.51 -1.24
CA GLU A 376 4.38 -30.01 -2.03
C GLU A 376 4.59 -28.53 -2.37
N GLU A 377 4.49 -28.15 -3.64
CA GLU A 377 4.33 -26.75 -4.05
C GLU A 377 2.85 -26.38 -3.92
N VAL A 378 2.53 -25.47 -3.00
CA VAL A 378 1.13 -25.17 -2.66
C VAL A 378 0.56 -24.07 -3.56
N GLN A 379 1.35 -23.03 -3.86
CA GLN A 379 0.93 -21.94 -4.75
C GLN A 379 2.09 -21.06 -5.24
N ASP A 380 2.18 -20.86 -6.56
CA ASP A 380 2.91 -19.75 -7.22
C ASP A 380 2.04 -18.46 -7.19
N PHE A 381 2.65 -17.32 -6.84
CA PHE A 381 2.02 -16.00 -6.85
C PHE A 381 2.54 -15.06 -7.95
N GLY A 382 3.58 -15.44 -8.70
CA GLY A 382 4.25 -14.60 -9.71
C GLY A 382 4.98 -13.38 -9.14
N ALA A 383 5.37 -13.44 -7.87
CA ALA A 383 5.93 -12.36 -7.05
C ALA A 383 6.84 -12.93 -5.95
N ASP A 384 7.94 -12.25 -5.63
CA ASP A 384 8.88 -12.67 -4.56
C ASP A 384 8.16 -12.87 -3.20
N ILE A 385 8.48 -13.96 -2.48
CA ILE A 385 7.74 -14.44 -1.28
C ILE A 385 8.50 -14.22 0.02
N GLY A 386 7.80 -13.70 1.02
CA GLY A 386 8.40 -13.35 2.30
C GLY A 386 8.39 -14.39 3.39
N ARG A 387 9.07 -14.06 4.49
CA ARG A 387 8.94 -14.72 5.78
C ARG A 387 7.46 -14.67 6.24
N PRO A 388 6.80 -15.82 6.46
CA PRO A 388 5.41 -15.86 6.93
C PRO A 388 5.33 -15.67 8.45
N SER A 389 4.11 -15.47 8.94
CA SER A 389 3.74 -15.64 10.36
C SER A 389 2.77 -16.80 10.52
N ILE A 390 2.85 -17.54 11.64
CA ILE A 390 2.11 -18.80 11.87
C ILE A 390 1.62 -18.86 13.32
N GLY A 391 0.35 -19.27 13.54
CA GLY A 391 -0.24 -19.47 14.87
C GLY A 391 -1.72 -19.87 14.82
N ASP A 392 -2.32 -20.24 15.94
CA ASP A 392 -3.78 -20.41 16.09
C ASP A 392 -4.38 -19.05 16.50
N VAL A 393 -5.08 -18.36 15.58
CA VAL A 393 -5.44 -16.95 15.77
C VAL A 393 -6.92 -16.72 16.06
N ASP A 394 -7.81 -17.54 15.48
CA ASP A 394 -9.24 -17.52 15.80
C ASP A 394 -9.59 -18.35 17.06
N GLY A 395 -8.65 -19.19 17.54
CA GLY A 395 -8.82 -20.06 18.69
C GLY A 395 -9.51 -21.39 18.37
N ASN A 396 -9.52 -21.81 17.10
CA ASN A 396 -10.13 -23.06 16.65
C ASN A 396 -9.22 -24.29 16.89
N GLY A 397 -7.94 -24.08 17.23
CA GLY A 397 -6.96 -25.13 17.52
C GLY A 397 -6.10 -25.57 16.34
N PHE A 398 -6.32 -25.06 15.13
CA PHE A 398 -5.49 -25.33 13.94
C PHE A 398 -4.53 -24.17 13.66
N ALA A 399 -3.49 -24.42 12.84
CA ALA A 399 -2.56 -23.37 12.42
C ALA A 399 -3.13 -22.50 11.28
N ASP A 400 -3.18 -21.20 11.50
CA ASP A 400 -3.26 -20.16 10.48
C ASP A 400 -1.86 -19.79 9.98
N ILE A 401 -1.74 -19.44 8.70
CA ILE A 401 -0.49 -18.99 8.07
C ILE A 401 -0.75 -17.71 7.28
N PHE A 402 0.01 -16.66 7.58
CA PHE A 402 -0.05 -15.35 6.92
C PHE A 402 1.22 -15.13 6.09
N VAL A 403 1.06 -15.16 4.76
CA VAL A 403 2.16 -15.07 3.78
C VAL A 403 2.21 -13.68 3.16
N PRO A 404 3.26 -12.86 3.42
CA PRO A 404 3.47 -11.63 2.67
C PRO A 404 4.04 -11.92 1.27
N VAL A 405 3.47 -11.27 0.25
CA VAL A 405 3.79 -11.50 -1.17
C VAL A 405 4.23 -10.17 -1.79
N TYR A 406 5.55 -9.97 -1.91
CA TYR A 406 6.17 -8.65 -1.89
C TYR A 406 5.84 -7.76 -3.11
N ASP A 407 6.12 -8.23 -4.34
CA ASP A 407 5.80 -7.49 -5.58
C ASP A 407 4.29 -7.23 -5.77
N SER A 408 3.45 -7.97 -5.05
CA SER A 408 1.99 -7.91 -5.14
C SER A 408 1.35 -6.96 -4.12
N LYS A 409 2.10 -6.53 -3.08
CA LYS A 409 1.60 -5.73 -1.95
C LYS A 409 0.35 -6.32 -1.30
N ARG A 410 0.44 -7.58 -0.87
CA ARG A 410 -0.63 -8.37 -0.23
C ARG A 410 -0.07 -9.22 0.91
N VAL A 411 -0.96 -9.58 1.84
CA VAL A 411 -0.80 -10.72 2.75
C VAL A 411 -1.86 -11.75 2.37
N VAL A 412 -1.51 -13.03 2.38
CA VAL A 412 -2.40 -14.14 2.02
C VAL A 412 -2.54 -15.08 3.20
N HIS A 413 -3.77 -15.22 3.70
CA HIS A 413 -4.12 -16.08 4.82
C HIS A 413 -4.52 -17.48 4.32
N TYR A 414 -3.96 -18.50 4.95
CA TYR A 414 -4.32 -19.90 4.80
C TYR A 414 -4.71 -20.48 6.17
N GLU A 415 -5.68 -21.40 6.17
CA GLU A 415 -6.14 -22.13 7.36
C GLU A 415 -5.80 -23.62 7.22
N PHE A 416 -5.23 -24.25 8.24
CA PHE A 416 -5.31 -25.71 8.37
C PHE A 416 -6.71 -26.13 8.80
N ARG A 417 -7.25 -27.18 8.16
CA ARG A 417 -8.56 -27.73 8.50
C ARG A 417 -8.56 -29.26 8.43
N ARG A 418 -9.35 -29.89 9.30
CA ARG A 418 -9.49 -31.35 9.35
C ARG A 418 -10.31 -31.90 8.18
N GLY A 419 -9.66 -32.65 7.29
CA GLY A 419 -10.27 -33.40 6.19
C GLY A 419 -9.90 -34.89 6.20
N LEU A 420 -10.08 -35.57 5.05
CA LEU A 420 -9.61 -36.95 4.84
C LEU A 420 -8.06 -37.06 4.74
N ALA A 421 -7.41 -35.92 4.52
CA ALA A 421 -5.99 -35.70 4.74
C ALA A 421 -5.83 -34.25 5.26
N TRP A 422 -4.70 -33.94 5.90
CA TRP A 422 -4.30 -32.55 6.12
C TRP A 422 -4.05 -31.89 4.77
N ARG A 423 -4.56 -30.67 4.57
CA ARG A 423 -4.30 -29.86 3.38
C ARG A 423 -4.25 -28.39 3.78
N LEU A 424 -3.21 -27.71 3.32
CA LEU A 424 -3.19 -26.25 3.32
C LEU A 424 -4.13 -25.78 2.21
N GLY A 425 -4.96 -24.77 2.51
CA GLY A 425 -5.93 -24.26 1.55
C GLY A 425 -6.34 -22.82 1.87
N PRO A 426 -6.87 -22.08 0.87
CA PRO A 426 -7.30 -20.72 1.09
C PRO A 426 -8.37 -20.67 2.19
N GLY A 427 -8.24 -19.69 3.09
CA GLY A 427 -9.20 -19.45 4.16
C GLY A 427 -10.62 -19.18 3.64
N ARG A 428 -11.61 -19.16 4.55
CA ARG A 428 -13.02 -18.97 4.14
C ARG A 428 -13.26 -17.61 3.48
N ASP A 429 -12.43 -16.60 3.81
CA ASP A 429 -12.45 -15.27 3.19
C ASP A 429 -11.04 -14.78 2.78
N ARG A 430 -10.82 -14.74 1.46
CA ARG A 430 -9.97 -13.84 0.65
C ARG A 430 -8.67 -13.20 1.21
N GLU A 431 -7.59 -13.44 0.46
CA GLU A 431 -6.70 -12.41 -0.14
C GLU A 431 -6.81 -10.97 0.43
N LEU A 432 -5.94 -10.64 1.39
CA LEU A 432 -5.89 -9.33 2.03
C LEU A 432 -5.10 -8.33 1.16
N LYS A 433 -5.72 -7.19 0.85
CA LYS A 433 -5.14 -6.16 -0.04
C LYS A 433 -4.69 -4.95 0.76
N LEU A 434 -3.44 -4.53 0.54
CA LEU A 434 -2.97 -3.25 1.05
C LEU A 434 -3.79 -2.11 0.48
N ARG A 435 -4.29 -1.25 1.37
CA ARG A 435 -4.79 0.07 0.99
C ARG A 435 -3.63 1.06 1.06
N ALA A 436 -3.33 1.68 -0.08
CA ALA A 436 -3.02 3.10 -0.03
C ALA A 436 -4.32 3.86 0.32
N ASP A 437 -4.16 5.06 0.88
CA ASP A 437 -5.21 6.06 1.15
C ASP A 437 -6.23 5.69 2.26
N ALA A 438 -5.96 6.19 3.46
CA ALA A 438 -6.96 6.34 4.53
C ALA A 438 -7.76 7.64 4.33
N GLY A 439 -8.63 7.68 3.30
CA GLY A 439 -9.40 8.88 2.91
C GLY A 439 -10.92 8.69 2.84
N ALA A 440 -11.63 9.28 3.81
CA ALA A 440 -13.08 9.54 3.89
C ALA A 440 -14.09 8.35 3.92
N PRO A 441 -15.12 8.40 4.80
CA PRO A 441 -16.28 7.50 4.79
C PRO A 441 -17.46 8.00 3.91
N PRO A 442 -18.51 7.18 3.67
CA PRO A 442 -19.65 7.56 2.83
C PRO A 442 -20.88 8.10 3.60
N GLU A 443 -21.64 9.00 2.96
CA GLU A 443 -22.99 9.43 3.39
C GLU A 443 -24.11 8.92 2.44
N ALA A 444 -25.37 9.05 2.88
CA ALA A 444 -26.58 8.72 2.13
C ALA A 444 -27.65 9.83 2.27
N ALA A 445 -28.52 9.96 1.26
CA ALA A 445 -29.47 11.07 1.10
C ALA A 445 -30.89 10.77 1.68
N PRO A 446 -31.76 11.79 1.90
CA PRO A 446 -32.97 11.71 2.74
C PRO A 446 -34.29 11.37 2.00
N SER A 447 -35.44 11.53 2.69
CA SER A 447 -36.76 10.97 2.34
C SER A 447 -37.96 11.83 2.78
N GLU A 448 -39.12 11.71 2.10
CA GLU A 448 -40.55 11.77 2.56
C GLU A 448 -41.50 11.75 1.31
N CYS A 449 -42.83 12.00 1.35
CA CYS A 449 -43.99 11.27 1.93
C CYS A 449 -45.30 11.92 1.38
N GLY A 450 -46.50 11.33 1.23
CA GLY A 450 -47.00 9.94 1.39
C GLY A 450 -47.84 9.54 0.15
N SER A 451 -49.15 9.20 0.18
CA SER A 451 -50.14 8.95 1.27
C SER A 451 -51.44 8.30 0.69
N CYS A 452 -52.45 8.05 1.55
CA CYS A 452 -53.85 7.62 1.24
C CYS A 452 -54.14 6.19 0.69
N MET A 453 -55.37 5.70 0.93
CA MET A 453 -55.83 4.29 0.91
C MET A 453 -57.40 4.24 0.89
N PRO A 454 -58.15 3.09 0.90
CA PRO A 454 -57.86 1.64 0.77
C PRO A 454 -58.80 0.97 -0.32
N PRO A 455 -59.23 -0.34 -0.32
CA PRO A 455 -58.81 -1.56 0.40
C PRO A 455 -58.59 -2.87 -0.42
N CYS A 456 -57.83 -3.81 0.16
CA CYS A 456 -57.88 -5.30 0.10
C CYS A 456 -58.12 -6.11 -1.20
N GLN A 457 -57.15 -6.94 -1.61
CA GLN A 457 -57.14 -8.40 -1.30
C GLN A 457 -55.80 -9.14 -1.55
N GLU A 458 -55.61 -10.24 -0.81
CA GLU A 458 -54.65 -11.38 -0.97
C GLU A 458 -53.11 -11.19 -0.82
N HIS A 459 -52.39 -12.34 -0.88
CA HIS A 459 -51.08 -12.69 -0.28
C HIS A 459 -49.85 -12.46 -1.20
N PRO A 460 -48.56 -12.47 -0.73
CA PRO A 460 -47.99 -13.32 0.34
C PRO A 460 -46.98 -12.64 1.32
N ARG A 461 -46.11 -13.46 1.95
CA ARG A 461 -45.35 -13.17 3.19
C ARG A 461 -44.05 -12.36 2.99
N GLN A 462 -43.76 -11.45 3.93
CA GLN A 462 -42.41 -11.00 4.30
C GLN A 462 -42.28 -10.80 5.82
N GLN A 463 -41.05 -10.85 6.35
CA GLN A 463 -40.74 -10.57 7.77
C GLN A 463 -40.17 -9.15 7.94
N GLN A 464 -40.42 -8.54 9.11
CA GLN A 464 -40.10 -7.14 9.38
C GLN A 464 -39.15 -7.00 10.59
N TRP A 465 -38.09 -6.21 10.45
CA TRP A 465 -37.20 -5.83 11.56
C TRP A 465 -37.71 -4.56 12.27
N ARG A 466 -37.57 -4.49 13.60
CA ARG A 466 -37.88 -3.29 14.40
C ARG A 466 -36.62 -2.51 14.79
N TRP A 467 -36.67 -1.20 14.64
CA TRP A 467 -35.68 -0.27 15.20
C TRP A 467 -36.00 0.07 16.67
N ARG A 468 -35.01 0.60 17.40
CA ARG A 468 -35.14 1.13 18.79
C ARG A 468 -34.76 2.62 18.81
N SER A 469 -35.23 3.35 19.83
CA SER A 469 -35.10 4.82 19.91
C SER A 469 -33.71 5.31 20.37
N PRO A 470 -33.31 6.56 20.05
CA PRO A 470 -31.97 7.09 20.36
C PRO A 470 -31.60 7.10 21.85
N SER A 471 -32.57 7.33 22.74
CA SER A 471 -32.36 7.31 24.20
C SER A 471 -31.77 5.99 24.69
N ALA A 472 -32.15 4.87 24.07
CA ALA A 472 -31.60 3.54 24.39
C ALA A 472 -30.13 3.38 23.94
N VAL A 473 -29.70 4.08 22.89
CA VAL A 473 -28.32 4.02 22.37
C VAL A 473 -27.36 4.83 23.25
N LEU A 474 -27.77 6.01 23.69
CA LEU A 474 -27.00 6.83 24.64
C LEU A 474 -26.84 6.10 25.98
N CYS A 475 -27.95 5.55 26.49
CA CYS A 475 -27.99 4.70 27.67
C CYS A 475 -27.07 3.46 27.53
N GLN A 476 -27.13 2.72 26.40
CA GLN A 476 -26.24 1.59 26.14
C GLN A 476 -24.76 1.98 26.04
N ARG A 477 -24.42 3.15 25.47
CA ARG A 477 -23.03 3.63 25.41
C ARG A 477 -22.49 4.03 26.78
N LEU A 478 -23.27 4.70 27.64
CA LEU A 478 -22.87 4.92 29.03
C LEU A 478 -22.71 3.60 29.79
N ARG A 479 -23.69 2.69 29.70
CA ARG A 479 -23.60 1.33 30.30
C ARG A 479 -22.35 0.58 29.84
N PHE A 480 -21.89 0.77 28.60
CA PHE A 480 -20.67 0.14 28.06
C PHE A 480 -19.40 0.75 28.66
N LEU A 481 -19.25 2.08 28.62
CA LEU A 481 -18.08 2.79 29.13
C LEU A 481 -17.89 2.58 30.64
N LEU A 482 -18.98 2.62 31.42
CA LEU A 482 -18.94 2.40 32.87
C LEU A 482 -18.59 0.96 33.24
N ARG A 483 -18.96 -0.02 32.39
CA ARG A 483 -18.55 -1.42 32.54
C ARG A 483 -17.07 -1.66 32.21
N GLN A 484 -16.39 -0.74 31.52
CA GLN A 484 -14.93 -0.75 31.42
C GLN A 484 -14.31 -0.20 32.70
N SER A 485 -14.72 0.98 33.17
CA SER A 485 -14.15 1.61 34.38
C SER A 485 -14.28 0.78 35.66
N CYS A 486 -15.37 0.01 35.84
CA CYS A 486 -15.51 -0.85 37.03
C CYS A 486 -14.66 -2.13 37.01
N ARG A 487 -13.97 -2.48 35.92
CA ARG A 487 -13.18 -3.72 35.83
C ARG A 487 -11.74 -3.60 36.35
N SER A 488 -11.28 -2.40 36.70
CA SER A 488 -9.98 -2.17 37.33
C SER A 488 -9.98 -2.33 38.87
N ALA A 489 -11.13 -2.62 39.49
CA ALA A 489 -11.32 -2.51 40.94
C ALA A 489 -11.98 -3.73 41.60
N SER A 490 -11.33 -4.90 41.58
CA SER A 490 -11.54 -5.93 42.62
C SER A 490 -10.30 -6.81 42.85
N ARG A 491 -9.78 -6.81 44.08
CA ARG A 491 -8.83 -7.84 44.55
C ARG A 491 -9.61 -8.97 45.23
N THR A 492 -9.24 -10.21 44.88
CA THR A 492 -9.39 -11.45 45.66
C THR A 492 -10.59 -11.61 46.61
N CYS A 493 -11.54 -12.49 46.25
CA CYS A 493 -12.32 -13.23 47.25
C CYS A 493 -12.70 -14.63 46.72
N ARG A 494 -12.49 -15.69 47.51
CA ARG A 494 -12.88 -17.08 47.18
C ARG A 494 -14.26 -17.40 47.79
N PRO A 495 -15.20 -17.99 47.03
CA PRO A 495 -16.34 -18.73 47.58
C PRO A 495 -16.02 -20.23 47.75
N LEU A 496 -16.76 -20.92 48.64
CA LEU A 496 -16.69 -22.37 48.85
C LEU A 496 -17.76 -23.14 48.03
N HIS A 497 -17.72 -24.47 48.09
CA HIS A 497 -18.67 -25.39 47.45
C HIS A 497 -20.16 -25.06 47.69
N SER A 498 -20.98 -25.27 46.67
CA SER A 498 -22.37 -25.75 46.80
C SER A 498 -22.89 -26.34 45.48
N THR A 499 -23.96 -27.11 45.53
CA THR A 499 -24.53 -27.94 44.46
C THR A 499 -25.53 -27.18 43.55
N PRO A 500 -25.82 -27.68 42.33
CA PRO A 500 -26.64 -26.96 41.34
C PRO A 500 -28.14 -26.98 41.64
N CYS A 501 -28.86 -25.95 41.20
CA CYS A 501 -30.32 -25.90 41.14
C CYS A 501 -30.80 -25.12 39.89
N SER A 502 -32.03 -25.38 39.46
CA SER A 502 -32.60 -24.99 38.16
C SER A 502 -32.94 -23.49 38.02
N PRO A 503 -33.01 -22.95 36.78
CA PRO A 503 -33.19 -21.52 36.55
C PRO A 503 -34.63 -21.04 36.74
N VAL A 504 -34.78 -19.83 37.29
CA VAL A 504 -36.03 -19.04 37.28
C VAL A 504 -35.77 -17.75 36.50
N ARG A 505 -36.79 -17.28 35.77
CA ARG A 505 -36.71 -16.13 34.87
C ARG A 505 -37.76 -15.10 35.25
N THR A 506 -37.34 -13.86 35.53
CA THR A 506 -38.23 -12.71 35.75
C THR A 506 -37.67 -11.48 35.04
N ASP A 507 -38.54 -10.76 34.34
CA ASP A 507 -38.17 -9.56 33.59
C ASP A 507 -38.23 -8.33 34.51
N ALA A 508 -37.07 -7.78 34.86
CA ALA A 508 -36.94 -6.54 35.62
C ALA A 508 -36.36 -5.41 34.74
N VAL A 509 -37.01 -4.24 34.73
CA VAL A 509 -36.50 -3.05 34.04
C VAL A 509 -35.29 -2.54 34.82
N SER A 510 -34.10 -2.61 34.24
CA SER A 510 -32.86 -2.27 34.95
C SER A 510 -32.68 -0.75 35.09
N THR A 511 -32.85 -0.23 36.30
CA THR A 511 -32.46 1.14 36.66
C THR A 511 -30.94 1.28 36.64
N ASP A 512 -30.41 2.24 35.88
CA ASP A 512 -28.97 2.45 35.76
C ASP A 512 -28.45 3.43 36.80
N ILE A 513 -27.55 2.96 37.66
CA ILE A 513 -26.72 3.80 38.53
C ILE A 513 -25.31 3.93 37.93
N VAL A 514 -24.80 5.16 37.93
CA VAL A 514 -23.57 5.58 37.28
C VAL A 514 -22.63 6.24 38.28
N ALA A 515 -21.45 5.67 38.49
CA ALA A 515 -20.39 6.29 39.28
C ALA A 515 -19.27 6.80 38.34
N LEU A 516 -18.95 8.09 38.41
CA LEU A 516 -17.82 8.68 37.70
C LEU A 516 -16.71 9.05 38.67
N LEU A 517 -15.52 8.47 38.47
CA LEU A 517 -14.30 8.77 39.21
C LEU A 517 -13.38 9.57 38.29
N LEU A 518 -13.22 10.87 38.54
CA LEU A 518 -12.61 11.81 37.58
C LEU A 518 -11.41 12.54 38.19
N SER A 519 -10.22 12.23 37.68
CA SER A 519 -9.02 13.02 37.94
C SER A 519 -9.15 14.40 37.28
N THR A 520 -8.61 15.42 37.94
CA THR A 520 -8.49 16.79 37.42
C THR A 520 -7.03 17.10 37.14
N TYR A 521 -6.78 17.55 35.91
CA TYR A 521 -5.49 17.83 35.33
C TYR A 521 -5.21 19.35 35.34
N THR A 522 -4.17 19.79 34.61
CA THR A 522 -3.79 21.20 34.44
C THR A 522 -5.00 22.10 34.15
N ASP A 523 -5.01 23.28 34.76
CA ASP A 523 -6.03 24.33 34.64
C ASP A 523 -7.49 23.86 34.90
N GLY A 524 -7.65 22.79 35.67
CA GLY A 524 -8.96 22.28 36.07
C GLY A 524 -9.68 21.45 35.01
N LEU A 525 -8.94 20.99 33.99
CA LEU A 525 -9.47 20.18 32.89
C LEU A 525 -9.44 18.68 33.22
N LEU A 526 -10.07 17.86 32.36
CA LEU A 526 -9.85 16.41 32.38
C LEU A 526 -8.47 16.10 31.77
N PRO A 527 -7.78 15.01 32.19
CA PRO A 527 -6.59 14.51 31.50
C PRO A 527 -6.82 14.31 29.99
N PRO A 528 -5.82 14.50 29.11
CA PRO A 528 -6.01 14.47 27.66
C PRO A 528 -6.72 13.22 27.12
N SER A 529 -6.47 12.05 27.72
CA SER A 529 -7.12 10.77 27.39
C SER A 529 -8.63 10.72 27.67
N SER A 530 -9.15 11.64 28.49
CA SER A 530 -10.58 11.80 28.80
C SER A 530 -11.11 13.21 28.51
N ALA A 531 -10.29 14.13 28.00
CA ALA A 531 -10.70 15.49 27.64
C ALA A 531 -11.91 15.51 26.69
N HIS A 532 -11.92 14.62 25.69
CA HIS A 532 -13.05 14.48 24.76
C HIS A 532 -14.38 14.12 25.47
N PHE A 533 -14.37 13.38 26.58
CA PHE A 533 -15.59 13.11 27.37
C PHE A 533 -16.10 14.37 28.08
N GLY A 534 -15.20 15.25 28.54
CA GLY A 534 -15.55 16.54 29.12
C GLY A 534 -16.12 17.51 28.09
N THR A 535 -15.46 17.63 26.93
CA THR A 535 -15.96 18.40 25.78
C THR A 535 -17.33 17.89 25.35
N LEU A 536 -17.49 16.58 25.15
CA LEU A 536 -18.76 15.98 24.73
C LEU A 536 -19.89 16.27 25.72
N LEU A 537 -19.64 16.22 27.04
CA LEU A 537 -20.64 16.59 28.05
C LEU A 537 -20.99 18.08 28.00
N ALA A 538 -20.01 18.98 27.82
CA ALA A 538 -20.26 20.41 27.69
C ALA A 538 -21.05 20.74 26.41
N ASP A 539 -20.63 20.21 25.26
CA ASP A 539 -21.31 20.37 23.98
C ASP A 539 -22.78 19.97 24.08
N HIS A 540 -23.09 18.84 24.72
CA HIS A 540 -24.46 18.35 24.87
C HIS A 540 -25.32 19.19 25.81
N VAL A 541 -24.75 19.95 26.76
CA VAL A 541 -25.49 20.89 27.62
C VAL A 541 -25.92 22.15 26.86
N HIS A 542 -25.13 22.55 25.85
CA HIS A 542 -25.35 23.80 25.10
C HIS A 542 -25.98 23.57 23.71
N ASP A 543 -25.92 22.36 23.16
CA ASP A 543 -26.60 21.99 21.91
C ASP A 543 -28.12 21.96 22.10
N PHE A 544 -28.82 22.94 21.50
CA PHE A 544 -30.29 23.07 21.54
C PHE A 544 -31.05 21.84 20.99
N ARG A 545 -30.38 20.94 20.25
CA ARG A 545 -30.95 19.69 19.73
C ARG A 545 -31.00 18.59 20.81
N VAL A 546 -30.26 18.75 21.90
CA VAL A 546 -30.26 17.85 23.06
C VAL A 546 -31.26 18.36 24.09
N GLY A 547 -32.33 17.59 24.34
CA GLY A 547 -33.32 17.96 25.34
C GLY A 547 -32.75 17.96 26.77
N ARG A 548 -33.13 18.94 27.60
CA ARG A 548 -32.72 19.07 29.02
C ARG A 548 -33.16 17.92 29.95
N SER A 549 -33.79 16.88 29.40
CA SER A 549 -34.17 15.64 30.09
C SER A 549 -33.53 14.40 29.46
N ALA A 550 -32.54 14.55 28.56
CA ALA A 550 -31.89 13.45 27.85
C ALA A 550 -31.32 12.37 28.79
N MET A 551 -30.81 12.77 29.95
CA MET A 551 -30.26 11.89 31.00
C MET A 551 -31.25 11.62 32.15
N SER A 552 -32.53 11.98 32.06
CA SER A 552 -33.53 11.81 33.14
C SER A 552 -33.83 10.38 33.58
N HIS A 553 -33.36 9.40 32.81
CA HIS A 553 -33.39 7.97 33.16
C HIS A 553 -32.14 7.50 33.93
N LEU A 554 -31.10 8.34 33.98
CA LEU A 554 -29.77 8.03 34.49
C LEU A 554 -29.67 8.48 35.95
N HIS A 555 -29.40 7.52 36.85
CA HIS A 555 -29.05 7.83 38.22
C HIS A 555 -27.53 7.94 38.31
N PHE A 556 -26.97 9.01 38.87
CA PHE A 556 -25.53 9.24 38.82
C PHE A 556 -24.93 9.80 40.12
N ALA A 557 -23.62 9.60 40.28
CA ALA A 557 -22.81 10.21 41.32
C ALA A 557 -21.39 10.44 40.78
N VAL A 558 -20.72 11.48 41.27
CA VAL A 558 -19.37 11.85 40.82
C VAL A 558 -18.44 12.01 42.01
N MET A 559 -17.21 11.54 41.86
CA MET A 559 -16.10 11.76 42.78
C MET A 559 -14.91 12.31 41.99
N GLY A 560 -14.48 13.52 42.34
CA GLY A 560 -13.30 14.17 41.79
C GLY A 560 -12.04 13.84 42.57
N PHE A 561 -10.91 13.73 41.87
CA PHE A 561 -9.57 13.59 42.43
C PHE A 561 -8.68 14.72 41.90
N GLY A 562 -7.90 15.34 42.78
CA GLY A 562 -6.95 16.42 42.48
C GLY A 562 -6.34 16.95 43.77
N SER A 563 -5.43 17.91 43.73
CA SER A 563 -4.83 18.43 44.97
C SER A 563 -5.52 19.68 45.51
N SER A 564 -5.75 19.73 46.83
CA SER A 564 -6.35 20.89 47.50
C SER A 564 -5.48 22.15 47.44
N VAL A 565 -4.18 22.06 47.13
CA VAL A 565 -3.34 23.26 46.95
C VAL A 565 -3.74 24.09 45.73
N TYR A 566 -4.51 23.50 44.79
CA TYR A 566 -5.10 24.21 43.65
C TYR A 566 -6.51 24.74 43.94
N ALA A 567 -6.94 24.81 45.22
CA ALA A 567 -8.24 25.35 45.60
C ALA A 567 -8.30 26.88 45.42
N ASP A 568 -7.25 27.60 45.81
CA ASP A 568 -7.19 29.06 45.73
C ASP A 568 -7.09 29.56 44.28
N ALA A 569 -6.44 28.77 43.41
CA ALA A 569 -6.45 28.94 41.96
C ALA A 569 -7.77 28.48 41.31
N GLY A 570 -8.77 28.04 42.10
CA GLY A 570 -10.07 27.60 41.61
C GLY A 570 -10.11 26.24 40.91
N HIS A 571 -8.99 25.55 40.70
CA HIS A 571 -8.90 24.34 39.87
C HIS A 571 -9.11 23.01 40.62
N PHE A 572 -9.05 22.95 41.95
CA PHE A 572 -9.17 21.70 42.72
C PHE A 572 -10.46 20.90 42.37
N CYS A 573 -10.29 19.71 41.78
CA CYS A 573 -11.37 18.81 41.37
C CYS A 573 -12.41 19.40 40.38
N THR A 574 -12.13 20.50 39.67
CA THR A 574 -13.15 21.17 38.85
C THR A 574 -13.61 20.39 37.62
N ALA A 575 -12.80 19.47 37.09
CA ALA A 575 -13.25 18.58 36.02
C ALA A 575 -14.45 17.72 36.46
N ALA A 576 -14.43 17.25 37.71
CA ALA A 576 -15.54 16.52 38.31
C ALA A 576 -16.75 17.43 38.61
N VAL A 577 -16.51 18.67 39.07
CA VAL A 577 -17.58 19.68 39.27
C VAL A 577 -18.31 19.96 37.95
N ARG A 578 -17.57 20.16 36.85
CA ARG A 578 -18.13 20.42 35.52
C ARG A 578 -18.93 19.23 34.99
N ALA A 579 -18.42 18.00 35.13
CA ALA A 579 -19.13 16.79 34.69
C ALA A 579 -20.40 16.51 35.51
N ASP A 580 -20.35 16.71 36.83
CA ASP A 580 -21.50 16.57 37.73
C ASP A 580 -22.61 17.60 37.45
N ALA A 581 -22.23 18.86 37.19
CA ALA A 581 -23.16 19.91 36.77
C ALA A 581 -23.76 19.63 35.39
N ALA A 582 -22.96 19.17 34.42
CA ALA A 582 -23.42 18.85 33.07
C ALA A 582 -24.45 17.71 33.05
N LEU A 583 -24.20 16.64 33.82
CA LEU A 583 -25.16 15.53 33.95
C LEU A 583 -26.46 15.95 34.61
N ALA A 584 -26.41 16.84 35.62
CA ALA A 584 -27.61 17.42 36.23
C ALA A 584 -28.38 18.34 35.26
N ALA A 585 -27.68 19.16 34.45
CA ALA A 585 -28.29 20.04 33.46
C ALA A 585 -28.97 19.28 32.30
N LEU A 586 -28.49 18.07 31.99
CA LEU A 586 -29.13 17.11 31.08
C LEU A 586 -30.27 16.30 31.75
N GLY A 587 -30.61 16.61 33.00
CA GLY A 587 -31.74 16.04 33.75
C GLY A 587 -31.40 14.79 34.58
N GLY A 588 -30.13 14.41 34.70
CA GLY A 588 -29.70 13.24 35.47
C GLY A 588 -30.05 13.34 36.96
N LEU A 589 -30.30 12.19 37.59
CA LEU A 589 -30.75 12.10 38.98
C LEU A 589 -29.58 11.77 39.91
N ARG A 590 -29.14 12.73 40.73
CA ARG A 590 -27.97 12.53 41.62
C ARG A 590 -28.30 11.66 42.84
N VAL A 591 -27.56 10.58 43.06
CA VAL A 591 -27.82 9.57 44.12
C VAL A 591 -26.78 9.48 45.24
N ALA A 592 -25.62 10.10 45.06
CA ALA A 592 -24.67 10.41 46.14
C ALA A 592 -24.06 11.79 45.87
N ARG A 593 -23.62 12.51 46.91
CA ARG A 593 -23.11 13.88 46.82
C ARG A 593 -21.90 13.96 45.86
N LEU A 594 -21.62 15.11 45.26
CA LEU A 594 -20.34 15.33 44.60
C LEU A 594 -19.22 15.35 45.66
N LEU A 595 -18.36 14.34 45.66
CA LEU A 595 -17.18 14.31 46.55
C LEU A 595 -15.95 14.86 45.82
N ARG A 596 -15.18 15.72 46.47
CA ARG A 596 -13.89 16.25 45.98
C ARG A 596 -12.79 15.73 46.90
N VAL A 597 -12.08 14.69 46.46
CA VAL A 597 -10.99 14.04 47.18
C VAL A 597 -9.69 14.78 46.94
N THR A 598 -8.95 15.07 48.01
CA THR A 598 -7.58 15.59 47.95
C THR A 598 -6.54 14.50 48.20
N ASP A 599 -5.43 14.57 47.47
CA ASP A 599 -4.22 13.74 47.68
C ASP A 599 -3.50 14.04 49.01
N THR A 600 -3.68 15.24 49.55
CA THR A 600 -3.15 15.67 50.86
C THR A 600 -3.81 14.98 52.07
N LYS A 601 -4.73 14.03 51.87
CA LYS A 601 -5.41 13.27 52.92
C LYS A 601 -5.67 11.82 52.47
N GLU A 602 -5.76 10.91 53.43
CA GLU A 602 -6.07 9.50 53.17
C GLU A 602 -7.42 9.31 52.47
N LEU A 603 -7.45 8.46 51.45
CA LEU A 603 -8.63 8.25 50.58
C LEU A 603 -9.79 7.61 51.36
N ALA A 604 -9.50 6.58 52.16
CA ALA A 604 -10.53 5.83 52.88
C ALA A 604 -11.36 6.73 53.81
N ASN A 605 -10.70 7.67 54.50
CA ASN A 605 -11.34 8.61 55.41
C ASN A 605 -12.20 9.66 54.70
N GLN A 606 -11.87 9.99 53.44
CA GLN A 606 -12.66 10.92 52.62
C GLN A 606 -13.86 10.24 51.93
N ALA A 607 -13.69 8.99 51.48
CA ALA A 607 -14.67 8.28 50.67
C ALA A 607 -15.75 7.51 51.46
N SER A 608 -15.55 7.25 52.76
CA SER A 608 -16.41 6.37 53.56
C SER A 608 -17.91 6.76 53.57
N GLU A 609 -18.23 8.04 53.74
CA GLU A 609 -19.64 8.49 53.73
C GLU A 609 -20.28 8.35 52.33
N TRP A 610 -19.53 8.69 51.28
CA TRP A 610 -19.99 8.57 49.89
C TRP A 610 -20.19 7.11 49.47
N GLN A 611 -19.35 6.21 50.00
CA GLN A 611 -19.51 4.77 49.83
C GLN A 611 -20.81 4.27 50.46
N LEU A 612 -21.20 4.78 51.64
CA LEU A 612 -22.48 4.46 52.29
C LEU A 612 -23.68 5.01 51.51
N GLU A 613 -23.60 6.24 50.98
CA GLU A 613 -24.62 6.80 50.08
C GLU A 613 -24.83 5.92 48.84
N MET A 614 -23.75 5.56 48.14
CA MET A 614 -23.80 4.68 46.97
C MET A 614 -24.30 3.27 47.30
N GLN A 615 -23.90 2.68 48.43
CA GLN A 615 -24.44 1.40 48.89
C GLN A 615 -25.94 1.49 49.17
N SER A 616 -26.41 2.58 49.78
CA SER A 616 -27.84 2.83 50.00
C SER A 616 -28.61 2.92 48.67
N ALA A 617 -28.11 3.72 47.72
CA ALA A 617 -28.72 3.90 46.41
C ALA A 617 -28.79 2.59 45.60
N ILE A 618 -27.70 1.83 45.54
CA ILE A 618 -27.65 0.52 44.88
C ILE A 618 -28.59 -0.48 45.59
N SER A 619 -28.64 -0.46 46.92
CA SER A 619 -29.53 -1.32 47.71
C SER A 619 -31.01 -0.97 47.54
N ALA A 620 -31.36 0.30 47.30
CA ALA A 620 -32.72 0.72 46.94
C ALA A 620 -33.09 0.21 45.53
N ALA A 621 -32.22 0.45 44.54
CA ALA A 621 -32.41 0.01 43.17
C ALA A 621 -32.59 -1.51 43.03
N LEU A 622 -31.74 -2.30 43.70
CA LEU A 622 -31.83 -3.77 43.72
C LEU A 622 -33.09 -4.30 44.41
N ARG A 623 -33.72 -3.50 45.28
CA ARG A 623 -35.00 -3.82 45.94
C ARG A 623 -36.23 -3.26 45.23
N GLY A 624 -36.04 -2.55 44.11
CA GLY A 624 -37.14 -1.97 43.32
C GLY A 624 -37.91 -0.84 44.02
N VAL A 625 -37.31 -0.22 45.06
CA VAL A 625 -37.89 0.92 45.79
C VAL A 625 -37.26 2.23 45.32
N GLU A 626 -37.94 3.36 45.55
CA GLU A 626 -37.46 4.67 45.08
C GLU A 626 -36.05 4.98 45.65
N ILE A 627 -35.15 5.38 44.77
CA ILE A 627 -33.75 5.60 45.11
C ILE A 627 -33.63 6.95 45.83
N PRO A 628 -33.01 7.01 47.03
CA PRO A 628 -32.80 8.28 47.73
C PRO A 628 -32.05 9.28 46.86
N LYS A 629 -32.63 10.47 46.67
CA LYS A 629 -31.96 11.59 46.00
C LYS A 629 -31.00 12.23 46.98
N ALA A 630 -29.73 12.38 46.58
CA ALA A 630 -28.77 13.11 47.39
C ALA A 630 -29.15 14.60 47.42
N PRO A 631 -29.06 15.29 48.58
CA PRO A 631 -29.33 16.72 48.64
C PRO A 631 -28.38 17.48 47.72
N GLY A 632 -28.94 18.37 46.90
CA GLY A 632 -28.14 19.27 46.05
C GLY A 632 -27.35 20.25 46.92
N ILE A 633 -26.07 20.40 46.64
CA ILE A 633 -25.24 21.42 47.30
C ILE A 633 -25.69 22.78 46.79
N GLU A 634 -26.27 23.60 47.67
CA GLU A 634 -26.54 25.01 47.42
C GLU A 634 -25.22 25.76 47.22
N GLY A 635 -25.03 26.38 46.04
CA GLY A 635 -23.73 26.97 45.69
C GLY A 635 -23.58 27.56 44.28
N ASN A 636 -24.68 27.94 43.62
CA ASN A 636 -24.61 28.61 42.33
C ASN A 636 -24.11 30.06 42.49
N ALA A 637 -22.89 30.33 42.03
CA ALA A 637 -22.36 31.69 41.81
C ALA A 637 -21.15 31.69 40.86
N ALA A 638 -20.14 30.88 41.14
CA ALA A 638 -18.85 30.97 40.44
C ALA A 638 -18.81 30.32 39.04
N ALA A 639 -19.70 29.36 38.75
CA ALA A 639 -19.64 28.58 37.52
C ALA A 639 -20.18 29.33 36.27
N GLU A 640 -21.13 30.25 36.45
CA GLU A 640 -21.75 30.97 35.32
C GLU A 640 -20.83 32.08 34.76
N ALA A 641 -19.91 32.60 35.56
CA ALA A 641 -19.00 33.68 35.15
C ALA A 641 -17.92 33.27 34.12
N ALA A 642 -17.56 31.97 34.08
CA ALA A 642 -16.39 31.49 33.33
C ALA A 642 -16.64 31.17 31.84
N VAL A 643 -17.88 31.28 31.35
CA VAL A 643 -18.28 30.83 30.00
C VAL A 643 -18.40 32.02 28.99
N SER A 644 -18.19 33.26 29.45
CA SER A 644 -18.63 34.47 28.74
C SER A 644 -17.57 35.22 27.90
N GLN A 645 -16.31 34.77 27.81
CA GLN A 645 -15.18 35.65 27.40
C GLN A 645 -14.38 35.23 26.15
N THR A 646 -14.94 34.41 25.25
CA THR A 646 -14.27 34.07 23.97
C THR A 646 -15.18 34.13 22.73
N ALA A 647 -16.33 34.79 22.83
CA ALA A 647 -17.08 35.28 21.68
C ALA A 647 -16.81 36.79 21.51
N ASP A 648 -17.13 37.31 20.32
CA ASP A 648 -17.10 38.72 19.93
C ASP A 648 -15.71 39.37 19.72
N GLN A 649 -15.17 39.22 18.50
CA GLN A 649 -14.90 40.42 17.68
C GLN A 649 -14.96 40.12 16.17
N GLU A 650 -15.58 41.05 15.45
CA GLU A 650 -15.72 41.11 13.99
C GLU A 650 -14.37 41.54 13.35
N GLY A 651 -14.04 41.37 12.07
CA GLY A 651 -14.84 41.37 10.84
C GLY A 651 -14.44 42.59 10.00
N GLY A 652 -14.14 42.42 8.69
CA GLY A 652 -13.68 43.52 7.84
C GLY A 652 -13.18 43.07 6.46
N GLU A 653 -13.30 43.94 5.45
CA GLU A 653 -13.06 43.62 4.04
C GLU A 653 -11.91 44.43 3.40
N ALA A 654 -11.39 43.88 2.29
CA ALA A 654 -10.92 44.59 1.09
C ALA A 654 -9.64 45.46 1.06
N SER A 655 -8.86 45.21 -0.01
CA SER A 655 -8.43 46.19 -1.04
C SER A 655 -6.95 46.59 -1.19
N SER A 656 -6.62 46.86 -2.46
CA SER A 656 -5.52 47.67 -3.04
C SER A 656 -4.07 47.18 -3.01
N ASP A 657 -3.42 47.39 -4.16
CA ASP A 657 -2.01 47.19 -4.48
C ASP A 657 -1.11 48.31 -3.92
N SER A 658 0.20 48.04 -3.83
CA SER A 658 1.24 49.02 -4.15
C SER A 658 2.45 48.32 -4.76
N GLU A 659 2.95 48.81 -5.89
CA GLU A 659 4.32 48.56 -6.37
C GLU A 659 5.28 49.57 -5.69
N ASP A 660 6.56 49.21 -5.51
CA ASP A 660 7.66 49.71 -6.35
C ASP A 660 9.06 49.76 -5.66
N ASP A 661 10.07 49.66 -6.52
CA ASP A 661 11.54 49.76 -6.48
C ASP A 661 12.38 50.04 -5.20
N SER A 662 13.65 49.63 -5.36
CA SER A 662 14.89 50.33 -4.95
C SER A 662 15.61 49.82 -3.68
N SER A 663 16.95 49.83 -3.61
CA SER A 663 17.99 49.83 -4.67
C SER A 663 19.39 49.60 -4.06
N THR A 664 20.32 49.01 -4.83
CA THR A 664 21.80 49.23 -4.73
C THR A 664 22.54 48.84 -3.40
N THR A 665 23.87 48.65 -3.31
CA THR A 665 24.96 48.61 -4.31
C THR A 665 26.08 47.63 -3.92
N VAL A 666 26.90 47.28 -4.93
CA VAL A 666 28.16 46.51 -4.97
C VAL A 666 29.17 46.59 -3.80
N SER A 667 29.87 45.47 -3.58
CA SER A 667 31.29 45.32 -3.96
C SER A 667 31.65 43.82 -4.00
N SER A 668 32.07 43.14 -5.08
CA SER A 668 32.92 43.42 -6.26
C SER A 668 34.40 43.05 -6.07
N GLY A 669 34.93 42.23 -6.98
CA GLY A 669 36.30 41.69 -6.96
C GLY A 669 36.46 40.59 -8.01
N GLU A 670 36.95 40.97 -9.19
CA GLU A 670 37.15 40.11 -10.37
C GLU A 670 38.51 39.33 -10.26
N ALA A 671 38.96 38.45 -11.17
CA ALA A 671 38.67 38.27 -12.60
C ALA A 671 39.15 36.90 -13.16
N ALA A 672 39.18 36.78 -14.50
CA ALA A 672 40.06 35.92 -15.31
C ALA A 672 39.63 34.45 -15.61
N ALA A 673 38.54 34.34 -16.36
CA ALA A 673 38.45 33.63 -17.66
C ALA A 673 39.41 32.47 -18.02
N LYS A 674 38.81 31.33 -18.40
CA LYS A 674 39.08 30.63 -19.68
C LYS A 674 37.92 29.69 -20.01
N GLY A 675 37.59 29.55 -21.30
CA GLY A 675 36.55 28.62 -21.77
C GLY A 675 37.09 27.69 -22.86
N SER A 676 36.37 26.61 -23.13
CA SER A 676 36.51 25.81 -24.34
C SER A 676 35.20 25.07 -24.62
N THR A 677 34.75 25.12 -25.87
CA THR A 677 33.71 24.25 -26.43
C THR A 677 34.37 23.21 -27.31
N SER A 678 34.07 21.93 -27.11
CA SER A 678 34.42 20.87 -28.08
C SER A 678 33.51 19.66 -27.89
N ASP A 679 33.05 19.13 -29.01
CA ASP A 679 32.08 18.04 -29.12
C ASP A 679 32.76 16.63 -29.08
N VAL A 680 32.04 15.66 -29.65
CA VAL A 680 32.48 14.35 -30.18
C VAL A 680 32.49 13.18 -29.18
N GLU A 681 32.20 12.02 -29.76
CA GLU A 681 32.07 10.70 -29.12
C GLU A 681 33.42 9.99 -28.97
N GLU A 682 33.37 8.84 -28.28
CA GLU A 682 34.29 7.70 -28.37
C GLU A 682 35.76 7.90 -27.93
N LEU A 683 36.22 6.97 -27.07
CA LEU A 683 37.51 6.29 -27.23
C LEU A 683 37.50 5.02 -26.37
N ALA A 684 37.86 3.89 -26.98
CA ALA A 684 38.04 2.62 -26.30
C ALA A 684 39.45 2.08 -26.59
N GLU A 685 40.18 1.71 -25.53
CA GLU A 685 41.39 0.88 -25.51
C GLU A 685 41.92 0.87 -24.04
N GLY A 686 42.55 -0.18 -23.51
CA GLY A 686 42.73 -1.53 -24.04
C GLY A 686 43.69 -2.33 -23.14
N CYS A 687 43.37 -3.60 -22.85
CA CYS A 687 44.30 -4.59 -22.30
C CYS A 687 43.81 -5.99 -22.71
N ALA A 688 44.71 -6.79 -23.29
CA ALA A 688 44.34 -8.01 -24.02
C ALA A 688 44.16 -9.25 -23.14
N GLY A 689 43.29 -10.15 -23.60
CA GLY A 689 43.02 -11.47 -23.01
C GLY A 689 42.05 -12.23 -23.90
N ASP A 690 42.58 -12.96 -24.88
CA ASP A 690 41.80 -13.49 -26.00
C ASP A 690 40.72 -14.51 -25.59
N THR A 691 39.46 -14.19 -25.90
CA THR A 691 38.47 -15.18 -26.35
C THR A 691 37.33 -14.46 -27.07
N VAL A 692 37.25 -14.64 -28.40
CA VAL A 692 36.28 -13.91 -29.24
C VAL A 692 34.84 -14.31 -28.91
N LYS A 693 34.09 -13.38 -28.30
CA LYS A 693 32.62 -13.41 -28.27
C LYS A 693 32.07 -12.43 -29.31
N LYS A 694 30.99 -12.83 -29.99
CA LYS A 694 30.20 -11.91 -30.83
C LYS A 694 29.58 -10.80 -29.97
N PRO A 695 29.29 -9.62 -30.53
CA PRO A 695 28.50 -8.60 -29.83
C PRO A 695 27.10 -9.16 -29.50
N GLU A 696 26.66 -9.01 -28.26
CA GLU A 696 25.28 -9.30 -27.88
C GLU A 696 24.36 -8.14 -28.30
N GLU A 697 23.27 -8.45 -29.00
CA GLU A 697 22.38 -7.41 -29.55
C GLU A 697 21.61 -6.66 -28.45
N ARG A 698 21.76 -5.33 -28.44
CA ARG A 698 21.14 -4.42 -27.48
C ARG A 698 19.62 -4.56 -27.49
N GLN A 699 19.04 -5.10 -26.42
CA GLN A 699 17.58 -5.24 -26.30
C GLN A 699 16.88 -3.89 -26.06
N MET A 700 15.70 -3.68 -26.65
CA MET A 700 14.93 -2.44 -26.46
C MET A 700 14.36 -2.32 -25.04
N LEU A 701 13.86 -3.42 -24.48
CA LEU A 701 13.35 -3.47 -23.11
C LEU A 701 14.36 -4.10 -22.16
N THR A 702 14.60 -3.44 -21.02
CA THR A 702 15.15 -4.11 -19.85
C THR A 702 14.12 -5.11 -19.29
N THR A 703 14.56 -6.14 -18.57
CA THR A 703 13.66 -7.10 -17.89
C THR A 703 12.64 -6.39 -16.99
N LYS A 704 13.04 -5.26 -16.36
CA LYS A 704 12.19 -4.39 -15.54
C LYS A 704 11.11 -3.67 -16.37
N HIS A 705 11.46 -3.07 -17.51
CA HIS A 705 10.47 -2.42 -18.40
C HIS A 705 9.51 -3.46 -19.00
N ARG A 706 10.01 -4.63 -19.42
CA ARG A 706 9.19 -5.75 -19.92
C ARG A 706 8.18 -6.22 -18.89
N ALA A 707 8.61 -6.50 -17.66
CA ALA A 707 7.72 -6.91 -16.57
C ALA A 707 6.68 -5.83 -16.21
N GLN A 708 7.08 -4.56 -16.16
CA GLN A 708 6.16 -3.46 -15.85
C GLN A 708 5.08 -3.27 -16.93
N LEU A 709 5.44 -3.33 -18.20
CA LEU A 709 4.46 -3.30 -19.29
C LEU A 709 3.53 -4.53 -19.25
N THR A 710 4.04 -5.73 -18.98
CA THR A 710 3.17 -6.91 -18.79
C THR A 710 2.17 -6.71 -17.64
N LYS A 711 2.59 -6.14 -16.50
CA LYS A 711 1.71 -5.80 -15.35
C LYS A 711 0.65 -4.74 -15.70
N GLU A 712 0.95 -3.85 -16.66
CA GLU A 712 -0.01 -2.89 -17.22
C GLU A 712 -0.91 -3.48 -18.33
N GLY A 713 -0.84 -4.79 -18.60
CA GLY A 713 -1.67 -5.50 -19.57
C GLY A 713 -1.21 -5.35 -21.02
N TYR A 714 0.07 -5.03 -21.26
CA TYR A 714 0.68 -5.17 -22.58
C TYR A 714 1.07 -6.62 -22.82
N LYS A 715 0.73 -7.18 -23.98
CA LYS A 715 1.32 -8.43 -24.46
C LYS A 715 2.53 -8.01 -25.32
N ILE A 716 3.74 -8.18 -24.79
CA ILE A 716 4.98 -7.84 -25.50
C ILE A 716 5.20 -8.86 -26.61
N VAL A 717 5.52 -8.37 -27.80
CA VAL A 717 5.77 -9.15 -29.01
C VAL A 717 7.26 -9.02 -29.34
N GLY A 718 7.97 -10.15 -29.39
CA GLY A 718 9.42 -10.18 -29.64
C GLY A 718 10.26 -9.40 -28.63
N SER A 719 11.31 -8.74 -29.10
CA SER A 719 12.24 -7.90 -28.35
C SER A 719 11.72 -6.48 -28.12
N HIS A 720 10.97 -5.91 -29.07
CA HIS A 720 10.70 -4.46 -29.15
C HIS A 720 9.24 -4.03 -29.43
N SER A 721 8.34 -4.96 -29.74
CA SER A 721 6.96 -4.67 -30.15
C SER A 721 5.94 -4.96 -29.03
N ALA A 722 4.69 -4.49 -29.14
CA ALA A 722 3.61 -4.86 -28.23
C ALA A 722 2.21 -4.70 -28.81
N VAL A 723 1.26 -5.48 -28.29
CA VAL A 723 -0.19 -5.28 -28.47
C VAL A 723 -0.91 -5.14 -27.14
N LYS A 724 -2.08 -4.50 -27.14
CA LYS A 724 -2.98 -4.40 -25.99
C LYS A 724 -4.44 -4.34 -26.46
N LEU A 725 -5.36 -4.75 -25.59
CA LEU A 725 -6.78 -4.65 -25.89
C LEU A 725 -7.31 -3.25 -25.57
N CYS A 726 -7.84 -2.55 -26.57
CA CYS A 726 -8.38 -1.22 -26.41
C CYS A 726 -9.57 -1.20 -25.42
N ARG A 727 -9.72 -0.12 -24.65
CA ARG A 727 -10.87 0.07 -23.74
C ARG A 727 -12.21 -0.06 -24.50
N TRP A 728 -12.29 0.52 -25.70
CA TRP A 728 -13.52 0.56 -26.49
C TRP A 728 -13.90 -0.80 -27.09
N THR A 729 -12.94 -1.71 -27.31
CA THR A 729 -13.24 -3.10 -27.67
C THR A 729 -14.16 -3.75 -26.63
N LYS A 730 -13.84 -3.61 -25.34
CA LYS A 730 -14.65 -4.15 -24.23
C LYS A 730 -16.01 -3.44 -24.05
N HIS A 731 -16.19 -2.25 -24.62
CA HIS A 731 -17.48 -1.55 -24.66
C HIS A 731 -18.33 -2.05 -25.83
N GLN A 732 -17.82 -2.00 -27.07
CA GLN A 732 -18.60 -2.35 -28.26
C GLN A 732 -18.89 -3.86 -28.37
N LEU A 733 -18.03 -4.74 -27.83
CA LEU A 733 -18.36 -6.16 -27.62
C LEU A 733 -19.66 -6.36 -26.81
N ARG A 734 -20.02 -5.40 -25.95
CA ARG A 734 -21.17 -5.46 -25.04
C ARG A 734 -22.36 -4.61 -25.48
N GLY A 735 -22.32 -4.02 -26.67
CA GLY A 735 -23.32 -3.05 -27.12
C GLY A 735 -23.31 -1.74 -26.31
N ARG A 736 -22.13 -1.24 -25.91
CA ARG A 736 -21.97 -0.06 -25.04
C ARG A 736 -21.18 1.10 -25.64
N GLY A 737 -21.17 1.22 -26.97
CA GLY A 737 -20.49 2.27 -27.74
C GLY A 737 -19.16 1.82 -28.32
N GLY A 738 -18.93 2.17 -29.59
CA GLY A 738 -17.59 2.18 -30.21
C GLY A 738 -16.74 3.36 -29.76
N CYS A 739 -15.45 3.36 -30.14
CA CYS A 739 -14.65 4.58 -30.05
C CYS A 739 -15.07 5.61 -31.11
N TYR A 740 -14.65 6.87 -30.96
CA TYR A 740 -14.95 7.94 -31.91
C TYR A 740 -14.56 7.64 -33.38
N LYS A 741 -13.57 6.76 -33.62
CA LYS A 741 -13.18 6.35 -34.98
C LYS A 741 -14.22 5.46 -35.66
N HIS A 742 -15.17 4.90 -34.89
CA HIS A 742 -16.37 4.30 -35.44
C HIS A 742 -17.25 5.38 -36.09
N SER A 743 -17.56 6.45 -35.34
CA SER A 743 -18.32 7.60 -35.81
C SER A 743 -17.63 8.31 -37.00
N PHE A 744 -16.33 8.58 -36.91
CA PHE A 744 -15.61 9.38 -37.91
C PHE A 744 -15.26 8.59 -39.19
N TYR A 745 -14.91 7.30 -39.07
CA TYR A 745 -14.28 6.53 -40.15
C TYR A 745 -14.83 5.11 -40.34
N GLY A 746 -15.89 4.70 -39.62
CA GLY A 746 -16.46 3.36 -39.69
C GLY A 746 -15.62 2.24 -39.05
N ILE A 747 -14.63 2.54 -38.19
CA ILE A 747 -13.82 1.50 -37.53
C ILE A 747 -14.67 0.65 -36.58
N THR A 748 -14.66 -0.67 -36.75
CA THR A 748 -15.22 -1.61 -35.79
C THR A 748 -14.25 -1.80 -34.61
N SER A 749 -14.59 -1.27 -33.44
CA SER A 749 -13.68 -1.18 -32.29
C SER A 749 -13.36 -2.54 -31.65
N TYR A 750 -14.17 -3.57 -31.93
CA TYR A 750 -13.90 -4.96 -31.50
C TYR A 750 -13.13 -5.81 -32.53
N GLN A 751 -12.88 -5.27 -33.73
CA GLN A 751 -11.99 -5.86 -34.75
C GLN A 751 -10.69 -5.05 -34.92
N CYS A 752 -10.40 -4.16 -33.96
CA CYS A 752 -9.26 -3.25 -33.99
C CYS A 752 -8.16 -3.69 -33.00
N MET A 753 -7.01 -4.05 -33.55
CA MET A 753 -5.80 -4.40 -32.81
C MET A 753 -4.97 -3.13 -32.51
N GLU A 754 -4.93 -2.72 -31.24
CA GLU A 754 -4.06 -1.63 -30.79
C GLU A 754 -2.64 -2.16 -30.56
N ALA A 755 -1.68 -1.63 -31.30
CA ALA A 755 -0.33 -2.18 -31.45
C ALA A 755 0.76 -1.10 -31.55
N THR A 756 2.02 -1.51 -31.38
CA THR A 756 3.19 -0.74 -31.81
C THR A 756 4.35 -1.68 -32.20
N PRO A 757 5.12 -1.35 -33.25
CA PRO A 757 6.38 -2.03 -33.58
C PRO A 757 7.59 -1.41 -32.85
N SER A 758 7.42 -0.30 -32.13
CA SER A 758 8.48 0.35 -31.37
C SER A 758 7.94 0.84 -30.03
N LEU A 759 8.49 0.33 -28.93
CA LEU A 759 8.20 0.82 -27.59
C LEU A 759 9.02 2.08 -27.22
N ALA A 760 10.02 2.45 -28.04
CA ALA A 760 10.85 3.62 -27.85
C ALA A 760 10.22 4.89 -28.46
N CYS A 761 10.47 6.07 -27.87
CA CYS A 761 9.96 7.36 -28.37
C CYS A 761 11.04 8.45 -28.45
N ALA A 762 10.87 9.41 -29.36
CA ALA A 762 11.69 10.63 -29.45
C ALA A 762 11.15 11.82 -28.64
N ASN A 763 9.97 11.70 -28.02
CA ASN A 763 9.33 12.75 -27.22
C ASN A 763 8.97 12.25 -25.80
N LYS A 764 8.75 13.19 -24.88
CA LYS A 764 8.32 12.95 -23.48
C LYS A 764 7.10 13.82 -23.13
N CYS A 765 6.05 13.73 -23.93
CA CYS A 765 4.90 14.65 -23.95
C CYS A 765 4.06 14.59 -22.67
N VAL A 766 3.84 15.69 -21.93
CA VAL A 766 3.34 15.71 -20.52
C VAL A 766 2.08 14.89 -20.23
N PHE A 767 1.21 14.66 -21.22
CA PHE A 767 0.01 13.82 -21.15
C PHE A 767 0.24 12.32 -21.41
N CYS A 768 1.42 11.94 -21.93
CA CYS A 768 1.81 10.56 -22.21
C CYS A 768 2.17 9.82 -20.91
N TRP A 769 1.16 9.24 -20.28
CA TRP A 769 1.14 8.62 -18.94
C TRP A 769 2.22 7.55 -18.60
N ARG A 770 3.20 7.28 -19.46
CA ARG A 770 4.32 6.32 -19.28
C ARG A 770 5.72 6.95 -19.31
N HIS A 771 5.82 8.25 -19.03
CA HIS A 771 7.04 9.11 -19.00
C HIS A 771 8.37 8.52 -18.53
N HIS A 772 8.36 7.55 -17.62
CA HIS A 772 9.57 7.00 -16.98
C HIS A 772 9.73 5.48 -17.19
N LYS A 773 8.94 4.90 -18.09
CA LYS A 773 8.80 3.44 -18.27
C LYS A 773 9.17 2.95 -19.67
N ASN A 774 8.93 3.80 -20.67
CA ASN A 774 9.29 3.51 -22.05
C ASN A 774 10.76 3.85 -22.32
N PRO A 775 11.47 3.09 -23.18
CA PRO A 775 12.74 3.52 -23.75
C PRO A 775 12.60 4.85 -24.51
N VAL A 776 13.71 5.56 -24.66
CA VAL A 776 13.77 6.81 -25.43
C VAL A 776 14.96 6.80 -26.38
N GLY A 777 14.78 7.42 -27.54
CA GLY A 777 15.80 7.48 -28.58
C GLY A 777 15.37 8.34 -29.78
N THR A 778 16.36 8.85 -30.49
CA THR A 778 16.24 9.62 -31.74
C THR A 778 16.41 8.74 -32.99
N GLU A 779 16.75 7.46 -32.81
CA GLU A 779 17.20 6.53 -33.85
C GLU A 779 16.94 5.07 -33.41
N TRP A 780 17.05 4.12 -34.34
CA TRP A 780 17.00 2.70 -34.03
C TRP A 780 18.39 2.15 -33.66
N LYS A 781 18.51 1.53 -32.48
CA LYS A 781 19.78 0.97 -31.98
C LYS A 781 19.63 -0.32 -31.19
N TRP A 782 18.67 -1.14 -31.60
CA TRP A 782 18.26 -2.34 -30.88
C TRP A 782 18.19 -3.56 -31.80
N SER A 783 18.22 -4.76 -31.18
CA SER A 783 17.80 -6.01 -31.83
C SER A 783 16.46 -5.82 -32.55
N MET A 784 16.29 -6.43 -33.72
CA MET A 784 15.18 -6.16 -34.63
C MET A 784 14.44 -7.46 -34.99
N ASP A 785 13.23 -7.59 -34.45
CA ASP A 785 12.30 -8.67 -34.79
C ASP A 785 11.83 -8.49 -36.27
N PRO A 786 11.59 -9.57 -37.03
CA PRO A 786 11.15 -9.44 -38.42
C PRO A 786 9.63 -9.14 -38.53
N PRO A 787 9.19 -8.39 -39.57
CA PRO A 787 7.82 -7.89 -39.69
C PRO A 787 6.71 -8.95 -39.64
N ASP A 788 6.92 -10.08 -40.31
CA ASP A 788 5.98 -11.19 -40.43
C ASP A 788 5.67 -11.83 -39.06
N GLN A 789 6.69 -11.97 -38.21
CA GLN A 789 6.57 -12.51 -36.85
C GLN A 789 5.89 -11.50 -35.92
N ILE A 790 6.23 -10.21 -36.02
CA ILE A 790 5.55 -9.15 -35.25
C ILE A 790 4.04 -9.15 -35.54
N VAL A 791 3.66 -9.22 -36.82
CA VAL A 791 2.26 -9.25 -37.25
C VAL A 791 1.58 -10.56 -36.83
N ALA A 792 2.23 -11.72 -37.00
CA ALA A 792 1.65 -13.02 -36.64
C ALA A 792 1.39 -13.16 -35.12
N GLU A 793 2.40 -12.91 -34.29
CA GLU A 793 2.28 -13.03 -32.83
C GLU A 793 1.39 -11.90 -32.26
N GLY A 794 1.45 -10.69 -32.81
CA GLY A 794 0.52 -9.61 -32.45
C GLY A 794 -0.95 -10.01 -32.65
N ILE A 795 -1.27 -10.64 -33.79
CA ILE A 795 -2.63 -11.11 -34.09
C ILE A 795 -3.07 -12.22 -33.12
N ASP A 796 -2.23 -13.22 -32.80
CA ASP A 796 -2.66 -14.25 -31.84
C ASP A 796 -2.71 -13.73 -30.40
N GLN A 797 -1.80 -12.85 -29.97
CA GLN A 797 -1.90 -12.19 -28.66
C GLN A 797 -3.18 -11.33 -28.54
N HIS A 798 -3.58 -10.64 -29.61
CA HIS A 798 -4.88 -9.98 -29.68
C HIS A 798 -6.03 -10.99 -29.55
N ARG A 799 -6.02 -12.08 -30.32
CA ARG A 799 -7.01 -13.17 -30.23
C ARG A 799 -7.07 -13.82 -28.85
N ARG A 800 -5.94 -13.99 -28.14
CA ARG A 800 -5.89 -14.44 -26.73
C ARG A 800 -6.65 -13.47 -25.84
N MET A 801 -6.43 -12.16 -25.95
CA MET A 801 -7.19 -11.14 -25.20
C MET A 801 -8.68 -11.06 -25.58
N ILE A 802 -9.07 -11.38 -26.81
CA ILE A 802 -10.48 -11.52 -27.19
C ILE A 802 -11.09 -12.76 -26.53
N ARG A 803 -10.42 -13.92 -26.55
CA ARG A 803 -10.86 -15.15 -25.85
C ARG A 803 -11.08 -14.89 -24.35
N GLU A 804 -10.18 -14.15 -23.68
CA GLU A 804 -10.32 -13.70 -22.28
C GLU A 804 -11.63 -12.92 -22.02
N CYS A 805 -12.17 -12.21 -23.02
CA CYS A 805 -13.41 -11.43 -22.88
C CYS A 805 -14.70 -12.27 -22.87
N LYS A 806 -14.66 -13.57 -23.19
CA LYS A 806 -15.85 -14.43 -23.28
C LYS A 806 -16.66 -14.49 -21.97
N GLY A 807 -15.99 -14.36 -20.82
CA GLY A 807 -16.62 -14.37 -19.50
C GLY A 807 -17.23 -13.03 -19.04
N ILE A 808 -17.15 -11.95 -19.84
CA ILE A 808 -17.61 -10.62 -19.42
C ILE A 808 -19.14 -10.50 -19.58
N PRO A 809 -19.92 -10.18 -18.51
CA PRO A 809 -21.37 -10.12 -18.59
C PRO A 809 -21.90 -9.13 -19.65
N GLY A 810 -22.75 -9.63 -20.55
CA GLY A 810 -23.40 -8.84 -21.60
C GLY A 810 -22.60 -8.67 -22.89
N VAL A 811 -21.55 -9.47 -23.13
CA VAL A 811 -20.93 -9.58 -24.47
C VAL A 811 -21.92 -10.20 -25.46
N LYS A 812 -22.12 -9.57 -26.63
CA LYS A 812 -22.97 -10.09 -27.72
C LYS A 812 -22.25 -11.24 -28.43
N LYS A 813 -22.98 -12.33 -28.75
CA LYS A 813 -22.39 -13.54 -29.34
C LYS A 813 -21.78 -13.26 -30.73
N GLU A 814 -22.56 -12.70 -31.66
CA GLU A 814 -22.09 -12.40 -33.02
C GLU A 814 -20.79 -11.59 -32.98
N ARG A 815 -20.77 -10.50 -32.21
CA ARG A 815 -19.60 -9.62 -32.09
C ARG A 815 -18.37 -10.28 -31.47
N PHE A 816 -18.54 -11.28 -30.62
CA PHE A 816 -17.43 -12.08 -30.09
C PHE A 816 -16.84 -12.99 -31.17
N GLU A 817 -17.68 -13.57 -32.03
CA GLU A 817 -17.26 -14.42 -33.15
C GLU A 817 -16.57 -13.56 -34.24
N GLU A 818 -17.11 -12.37 -34.54
CA GLU A 818 -16.49 -11.37 -35.44
C GLU A 818 -15.15 -10.82 -34.92
N ALA A 819 -15.02 -10.60 -33.60
CA ALA A 819 -13.80 -10.07 -32.96
C ALA A 819 -12.58 -11.01 -33.05
N MET A 820 -12.78 -12.29 -33.36
CA MET A 820 -11.67 -13.21 -33.64
C MET A 820 -10.95 -12.90 -34.96
N THR A 821 -11.54 -12.04 -35.80
CA THR A 821 -10.96 -11.53 -37.06
C THR A 821 -10.61 -10.05 -36.90
N VAL A 822 -9.31 -9.76 -36.86
CA VAL A 822 -8.79 -8.38 -36.91
C VAL A 822 -9.04 -7.82 -38.31
N ARG A 823 -9.68 -6.65 -38.41
CA ARG A 823 -9.84 -5.87 -39.66
C ARG A 823 -9.06 -4.55 -39.66
N HIS A 824 -8.66 -4.08 -38.48
CA HIS A 824 -7.95 -2.81 -38.31
C HIS A 824 -6.76 -2.98 -37.37
N CYS A 825 -5.64 -2.33 -37.67
CA CYS A 825 -4.48 -2.21 -36.80
C CYS A 825 -4.19 -0.73 -36.53
N ALA A 826 -4.30 -0.34 -35.26
CA ALA A 826 -3.93 0.98 -34.78
C ALA A 826 -2.48 0.92 -34.28
N LEU A 827 -1.56 1.32 -35.15
CA LEU A 827 -0.13 1.51 -34.85
C LEU A 827 0.00 2.85 -34.10
N SER A 828 -0.43 2.84 -32.83
CA SER A 828 -0.56 4.04 -31.98
C SER A 828 -0.52 3.76 -30.48
N LEU A 829 -0.11 2.56 -30.06
CA LEU A 829 -0.29 2.08 -28.69
C LEU A 829 0.65 2.74 -27.66
N VAL A 830 1.91 2.94 -28.06
CA VAL A 830 2.99 3.65 -27.33
C VAL A 830 4.24 3.73 -28.22
N GLY A 831 5.20 4.54 -27.82
CA GLY A 831 6.44 4.73 -28.55
C GLY A 831 6.20 5.51 -29.84
N GLU A 832 7.14 5.39 -30.77
CA GLU A 832 7.09 6.02 -32.08
C GLU A 832 7.12 4.93 -33.17
N PRO A 833 5.96 4.50 -33.69
CA PRO A 833 5.86 3.43 -34.68
C PRO A 833 6.71 3.63 -35.93
N ILE A 834 6.90 4.87 -36.39
CA ILE A 834 7.65 5.16 -37.63
C ILE A 834 9.18 5.02 -37.45
N MET A 835 9.65 4.85 -36.20
CA MET A 835 11.06 4.61 -35.87
C MET A 835 11.52 3.19 -36.23
N TYR A 836 10.60 2.22 -36.40
CA TYR A 836 10.93 0.85 -36.77
C TYR A 836 11.43 0.80 -38.24
N PRO A 837 12.69 0.42 -38.53
CA PRO A 837 13.26 0.61 -39.87
C PRO A 837 12.59 -0.18 -40.99
N ARG A 838 11.84 -1.25 -40.67
CA ARG A 838 11.10 -2.10 -41.62
C ARG A 838 9.59 -1.82 -41.59
N ILE A 839 9.18 -0.59 -41.29
CA ILE A 839 7.77 -0.20 -41.13
C ILE A 839 6.92 -0.45 -42.38
N ASN A 840 7.46 -0.22 -43.58
CA ASN A 840 6.76 -0.49 -44.84
C ASN A 840 6.43 -1.98 -45.02
N GLU A 841 7.38 -2.87 -44.72
CA GLU A 841 7.17 -4.32 -44.77
C GLU A 841 6.12 -4.78 -43.74
N LEU A 842 6.12 -4.20 -42.54
CA LEU A 842 5.14 -4.50 -41.49
C LEU A 842 3.72 -4.04 -41.87
N VAL A 843 3.61 -2.89 -42.54
CA VAL A 843 2.35 -2.41 -43.13
C VAL A 843 1.91 -3.33 -44.27
N GLY A 844 2.82 -3.74 -45.15
CA GLY A 844 2.54 -4.69 -46.23
C GLY A 844 2.04 -6.04 -45.74
N GLU A 845 2.62 -6.59 -44.67
CA GLU A 845 2.15 -7.80 -44.00
C GLU A 845 0.74 -7.67 -43.42
N LEU A 846 0.36 -6.50 -42.92
CA LEU A 846 -1.01 -6.22 -42.47
C LEU A 846 -1.97 -6.12 -43.68
N HIS A 847 -1.58 -5.43 -44.76
CA HIS A 847 -2.42 -5.27 -45.94
C HIS A 847 -2.66 -6.57 -46.71
N GLN A 848 -1.64 -7.42 -46.85
CA GLN A 848 -1.76 -8.77 -47.41
C GLN A 848 -2.83 -9.60 -46.67
N ARG A 849 -2.94 -9.41 -45.35
CA ARG A 849 -3.91 -10.08 -44.47
C ARG A 849 -5.28 -9.39 -44.43
N LYS A 850 -5.53 -8.38 -45.28
CA LYS A 850 -6.72 -7.48 -45.27
C LYS A 850 -6.95 -6.78 -43.91
N ILE A 851 -5.87 -6.33 -43.29
CA ILE A 851 -5.91 -5.53 -42.06
C ILE A 851 -5.54 -4.08 -42.41
N SER A 852 -6.51 -3.18 -42.30
CA SER A 852 -6.33 -1.74 -42.53
C SER A 852 -5.45 -1.10 -41.45
N THR A 853 -4.68 -0.07 -41.78
CA THR A 853 -3.58 0.44 -40.94
C THR A 853 -3.71 1.93 -40.62
N PHE A 854 -3.67 2.24 -39.33
CA PHE A 854 -3.74 3.61 -38.81
C PHE A 854 -2.46 3.90 -38.02
N LEU A 855 -1.49 4.60 -38.62
CA LEU A 855 -0.21 4.93 -37.99
C LEU A 855 -0.24 6.34 -37.41
N VAL A 856 0.23 6.48 -36.17
CA VAL A 856 0.38 7.77 -35.47
C VAL A 856 1.85 8.04 -35.20
N THR A 857 2.34 9.22 -35.59
CA THR A 857 3.71 9.67 -35.35
C THR A 857 3.77 11.05 -34.68
N ASN A 858 4.84 11.32 -33.93
CA ASN A 858 5.09 12.53 -33.12
C ASN A 858 5.73 13.71 -33.90
N ALA A 859 5.70 13.67 -35.23
CA ALA A 859 6.25 14.69 -36.12
C ALA A 859 7.78 14.93 -36.03
N GLN A 860 8.57 14.00 -35.48
CA GLN A 860 10.03 14.15 -35.40
C GLN A 860 10.82 13.46 -36.53
N PHE A 861 10.14 12.71 -37.41
CA PHE A 861 10.76 11.84 -38.41
C PHE A 861 10.32 12.16 -39.85
N PRO A 862 10.65 13.36 -40.39
CA PRO A 862 10.17 13.81 -41.70
C PRO A 862 10.59 12.87 -42.85
N GLU A 863 11.83 12.34 -42.85
CA GLU A 863 12.26 11.38 -43.89
C GLU A 863 11.49 10.06 -43.83
N ALA A 864 11.22 9.55 -42.64
CA ALA A 864 10.42 8.32 -42.48
C ALA A 864 8.97 8.55 -42.95
N ILE A 865 8.41 9.74 -42.72
CA ILE A 865 7.11 10.12 -43.30
C ILE A 865 7.20 10.13 -44.82
N ARG A 866 8.20 10.79 -45.43
CA ARG A 866 8.35 10.83 -46.90
C ARG A 866 8.48 9.42 -47.51
N ASN A 867 9.25 8.54 -46.88
CA ASN A 867 9.50 7.18 -47.36
C ASN A 867 8.42 6.14 -46.97
N LEU A 868 7.42 6.51 -46.16
CA LEU A 868 6.33 5.60 -45.79
C LEU A 868 5.43 5.25 -46.99
N ASP A 869 5.21 3.97 -47.24
CA ASP A 869 4.30 3.51 -48.30
C ASP A 869 2.82 3.91 -48.06
N PRO A 870 1.91 3.77 -49.05
CA PRO A 870 0.49 4.08 -48.89
C PRO A 870 -0.18 3.28 -47.77
N ILE A 871 -0.61 3.96 -46.70
CA ILE A 871 -1.33 3.36 -45.56
C ILE A 871 -2.78 3.86 -45.50
N THR A 872 -3.69 3.09 -44.88
CA THR A 872 -5.13 3.45 -44.89
C THR A 872 -5.41 4.87 -44.37
N GLN A 873 -4.78 5.28 -43.26
CA GLN A 873 -4.83 6.66 -42.78
C GLN A 873 -3.61 6.99 -41.89
N LEU A 874 -2.89 8.07 -42.23
CA LEU A 874 -1.67 8.53 -41.55
C LEU A 874 -1.94 9.73 -40.64
N TYR A 875 -1.45 9.66 -39.41
CA TYR A 875 -1.68 10.67 -38.37
C TYR A 875 -0.37 11.30 -37.92
N VAL A 876 -0.38 12.62 -37.81
CA VAL A 876 0.62 13.39 -37.08
C VAL A 876 -0.01 13.94 -35.80
N SER A 877 0.65 13.73 -34.67
CA SER A 877 0.31 14.37 -33.40
C SER A 877 0.79 15.82 -33.47
N VAL A 878 -0.15 16.77 -33.33
CA VAL A 878 0.07 18.21 -33.46
C VAL A 878 -0.43 18.83 -32.16
N ASP A 879 0.37 18.65 -31.10
CA ASP A 879 -0.06 18.88 -29.71
C ASP A 879 0.38 20.25 -29.15
N ALA A 880 0.96 21.11 -30.01
CA ALA A 880 1.28 22.52 -29.73
C ALA A 880 1.26 23.41 -30.99
N GLY A 881 0.90 24.68 -30.81
CA GLY A 881 0.91 25.70 -31.87
C GLY A 881 2.24 26.44 -32.03
N THR A 882 3.11 26.43 -31.02
CA THR A 882 4.37 27.20 -30.96
C THR A 882 5.58 26.32 -30.58
N PRO A 883 6.83 26.71 -30.89
CA PRO A 883 8.01 25.97 -30.46
C PRO A 883 8.17 25.95 -28.94
N GLU A 884 7.75 27.00 -28.24
CA GLU A 884 7.78 27.13 -26.78
C GLU A 884 6.84 26.11 -26.14
N THR A 885 5.57 26.09 -26.57
CA THR A 885 4.58 25.12 -26.09
C THR A 885 4.96 23.70 -26.50
N LEU A 886 5.50 23.46 -27.71
CA LEU A 886 5.95 22.13 -28.13
C LEU A 886 7.12 21.63 -27.26
N LYS A 887 8.04 22.51 -26.86
CA LYS A 887 9.13 22.19 -25.94
C LYS A 887 8.64 21.90 -24.52
N ALA A 888 7.67 22.67 -24.02
CA ALA A 888 7.13 22.52 -22.66
C ALA A 888 6.20 21.30 -22.52
N VAL A 889 5.28 21.14 -23.47
CA VAL A 889 4.27 20.08 -23.55
C VAL A 889 4.89 18.80 -24.07
N ASP A 890 5.47 18.79 -25.28
CA ASP A 890 5.86 17.57 -25.97
C ASP A 890 7.25 17.04 -25.58
N ARG A 891 8.14 17.95 -25.12
CA ARG A 891 9.48 17.63 -24.62
C ARG A 891 10.27 16.69 -25.57
N PRO A 892 10.43 17.08 -26.85
CA PRO A 892 11.21 16.32 -27.83
C PRO A 892 12.69 16.24 -27.44
N LEU A 893 13.37 15.19 -27.89
CA LEU A 893 14.79 14.94 -27.62
C LEU A 893 15.73 15.55 -28.67
N PHE A 894 15.21 15.87 -29.85
CA PHE A 894 15.94 16.54 -30.93
C PHE A 894 16.19 18.02 -30.59
N SER A 895 17.36 18.55 -30.96
CA SER A 895 17.65 19.99 -30.86
C SER A 895 16.97 20.79 -31.96
N ASP A 896 16.81 20.20 -33.15
CA ASP A 896 16.12 20.72 -34.34
C ASP A 896 14.60 20.42 -34.35
N PHE A 897 14.02 20.10 -33.17
CA PHE A 897 12.67 19.57 -33.03
C PHE A 897 11.56 20.37 -33.73
N TRP A 898 11.64 21.70 -33.72
CA TRP A 898 10.65 22.56 -34.37
C TRP A 898 10.77 22.54 -35.89
N GLN A 899 11.98 22.47 -36.44
CA GLN A 899 12.18 22.33 -37.87
C GLN A 899 11.69 20.95 -38.34
N ARG A 900 12.00 19.88 -37.59
CA ARG A 900 11.49 18.52 -37.82
C ARG A 900 9.96 18.46 -37.79
N TYR A 901 9.34 19.16 -36.84
CA TYR A 901 7.89 19.30 -36.72
C TYR A 901 7.32 19.91 -38.01
N LEU A 902 7.77 21.12 -38.38
CA LEU A 902 7.31 21.81 -39.59
C LEU A 902 7.57 21.01 -40.89
N ASP A 903 8.71 20.33 -41.00
CA ASP A 903 9.04 19.52 -42.18
C ASP A 903 8.28 18.18 -42.23
N SER A 904 7.84 17.65 -41.07
CA SER A 904 6.91 16.53 -41.00
C SER A 904 5.50 16.94 -41.44
N LEU A 905 5.05 18.16 -41.11
CA LEU A 905 3.79 18.71 -41.62
C LEU A 905 3.82 18.87 -43.14
N LYS A 906 4.94 19.36 -43.70
CA LYS A 906 5.17 19.44 -45.16
C LYS A 906 5.27 18.05 -45.81
N ALA A 907 5.90 17.09 -45.14
CA ALA A 907 6.00 15.70 -45.63
C ALA A 907 4.63 15.00 -45.66
N LEU A 908 3.75 15.31 -44.70
CA LEU A 908 2.37 14.80 -44.69
C LEU A 908 1.58 15.32 -45.91
N LYS A 909 1.70 16.62 -46.23
CA LYS A 909 1.06 17.27 -47.40
C LYS A 909 1.35 16.59 -48.74
N ALA A 910 2.50 15.92 -48.86
CA ALA A 910 2.92 15.23 -50.06
C ALA A 910 2.33 13.81 -50.22
N LYS A 911 1.55 13.31 -49.24
CA LYS A 911 0.92 11.99 -49.31
C LYS A 911 -0.42 12.02 -50.05
N LYS A 912 -0.66 10.96 -50.83
CA LYS A 912 -1.93 10.73 -51.53
C LYS A 912 -2.93 9.95 -50.67
N GLN A 913 -2.47 9.13 -49.73
CA GLN A 913 -3.35 8.51 -48.74
C GLN A 913 -3.95 9.53 -47.75
N ARG A 914 -5.03 9.14 -47.06
CA ARG A 914 -5.72 9.99 -46.07
C ARG A 914 -4.78 10.46 -44.94
N THR A 915 -4.75 11.76 -44.69
CA THR A 915 -3.88 12.43 -43.72
C THR A 915 -4.66 13.08 -42.57
N VAL A 916 -4.12 13.03 -41.36
CA VAL A 916 -4.80 13.53 -40.15
C VAL A 916 -3.82 14.30 -39.27
N TYR A 917 -4.20 15.50 -38.85
CA TYR A 917 -3.64 16.12 -37.65
C TYR A 917 -4.49 15.72 -36.45
N ARG A 918 -3.86 15.38 -35.33
CA ARG A 918 -4.56 15.15 -34.06
C ARG A 918 -4.01 16.08 -32.98
N LEU A 919 -4.86 16.95 -32.47
CA LEU A 919 -4.56 17.96 -31.46
C LEU A 919 -5.10 17.47 -30.10
N THR A 920 -4.19 17.21 -29.16
CA THR A 920 -4.54 16.88 -27.77
C THR A 920 -4.65 18.17 -26.95
N LEU A 921 -5.86 18.67 -26.79
CA LEU A 921 -6.13 19.88 -26.01
C LEU A 921 -5.97 19.63 -24.51
N VAL A 922 -5.17 20.49 -23.89
CA VAL A 922 -4.86 20.50 -22.46
C VAL A 922 -5.12 21.91 -21.93
N LYS A 923 -6.07 22.03 -20.99
CA LYS A 923 -6.42 23.32 -20.39
C LYS A 923 -5.27 23.85 -19.54
N GLY A 924 -4.97 25.15 -19.70
CA GLY A 924 -3.81 25.81 -19.08
C GLY A 924 -2.47 25.53 -19.77
N HIS A 925 -2.48 24.95 -20.99
CA HIS A 925 -1.26 24.65 -21.74
C HIS A 925 -1.32 25.07 -23.22
N ASN A 926 -2.32 24.64 -23.99
CA ASN A 926 -2.34 24.86 -25.46
C ASN A 926 -3.69 25.35 -26.04
N MET A 927 -4.71 25.58 -25.21
CA MET A 927 -6.05 26.00 -25.68
C MET A 927 -6.14 27.46 -26.15
N GLU A 928 -5.12 28.29 -25.89
CA GLU A 928 -5.10 29.69 -26.33
C GLU A 928 -4.47 29.84 -27.74
N GLU A 929 -3.81 28.79 -28.25
CA GLU A 929 -3.00 28.83 -29.47
C GLU A 929 -3.80 28.67 -30.78
N ALA A 930 -5.13 28.85 -30.78
CA ALA A 930 -6.01 28.51 -31.90
C ALA A 930 -5.58 29.13 -33.26
N ALA A 931 -5.11 30.38 -33.27
CA ALA A 931 -4.58 31.01 -34.49
C ALA A 931 -3.25 30.40 -34.97
N ASN A 932 -2.42 29.90 -34.06
CA ASN A 932 -1.15 29.26 -34.41
C ASN A 932 -1.39 27.85 -34.97
N TYR A 933 -2.35 27.10 -34.42
CA TYR A 933 -2.80 25.84 -35.03
C TYR A 933 -3.36 26.05 -36.44
N ALA A 934 -4.15 27.08 -36.68
CA ALA A 934 -4.65 27.38 -38.03
C ALA A 934 -3.51 27.62 -39.04
N LYS A 935 -2.40 28.27 -38.64
CA LYS A 935 -1.18 28.42 -39.47
C LYS A 935 -0.50 27.08 -39.76
N LEU A 936 -0.38 26.19 -38.77
CA LEU A 936 0.18 24.85 -38.95
C LEU A 936 -0.70 23.97 -39.86
N VAL A 937 -2.02 24.15 -39.81
CA VAL A 937 -2.98 23.50 -40.72
C VAL A 937 -2.85 24.08 -42.13
N ALA A 938 -2.74 25.40 -42.30
CA ALA A 938 -2.51 26.02 -43.61
C ALA A 938 -1.16 25.58 -44.25
N LEU A 939 -0.14 25.31 -43.43
CA LEU A 939 1.15 24.79 -43.91
C LEU A 939 1.00 23.40 -44.56
N GLY A 940 0.52 22.41 -43.81
CA GLY A 940 0.48 21.00 -44.26
C GLY A 940 -0.82 20.54 -44.91
N THR A 941 -1.92 21.30 -44.77
CA THR A 941 -3.27 21.03 -45.31
C THR A 941 -3.69 19.56 -45.25
N PRO A 942 -3.81 18.96 -44.04
CA PRO A 942 -4.26 17.58 -43.87
C PRO A 942 -5.70 17.40 -44.34
N ASP A 943 -6.11 16.17 -44.65
CA ASP A 943 -7.49 15.85 -44.98
C ASP A 943 -8.45 16.07 -43.79
N PHE A 944 -7.97 15.77 -42.58
CA PHE A 944 -8.75 15.75 -41.35
C PHE A 944 -7.99 16.38 -40.17
N ILE A 945 -8.75 16.95 -39.22
CA ILE A 945 -8.22 17.51 -37.99
C ILE A 945 -9.06 16.98 -36.82
N GLU A 946 -8.48 16.05 -36.06
CA GLU A 946 -9.05 15.51 -34.81
C GLU A 946 -8.69 16.41 -33.64
N ILE A 947 -9.66 17.21 -33.16
CA ILE A 947 -9.47 18.12 -32.03
C ILE A 947 -10.04 17.46 -30.78
N LYS A 948 -9.18 17.07 -29.83
CA LYS A 948 -9.53 16.12 -28.76
C LYS A 948 -9.09 16.59 -27.38
N SER A 949 -9.99 16.48 -26.41
CA SER A 949 -9.67 16.65 -24.97
C SER A 949 -8.69 15.59 -24.46
N VAL A 950 -7.68 16.01 -23.70
CA VAL A 950 -6.75 15.11 -23.00
C VAL A 950 -7.49 14.16 -22.05
N THR A 951 -7.17 12.87 -22.09
CA THR A 951 -7.75 11.90 -21.14
C THR A 951 -6.89 11.82 -19.89
N PHE A 952 -7.33 12.41 -18.78
CA PHE A 952 -6.63 12.27 -17.49
C PHE A 952 -6.56 10.80 -17.06
N CYS A 953 -5.34 10.28 -16.87
CA CYS A 953 -5.07 8.87 -16.55
C CYS A 953 -4.77 8.60 -15.07
N GLY A 954 -4.94 9.59 -14.20
CA GLY A 954 -4.53 9.54 -12.79
C GLY A 954 -3.25 10.34 -12.53
N GLU A 955 -2.95 10.55 -11.25
CA GLU A 955 -1.82 11.35 -10.79
C GLU A 955 -0.48 10.60 -10.99
N SER A 956 0.58 11.36 -11.31
CA SER A 956 1.93 10.81 -11.41
C SER A 956 2.93 11.86 -10.92
N LYS A 957 3.99 11.42 -10.22
CA LYS A 957 4.97 12.29 -9.53
C LYS A 957 5.83 13.20 -10.45
N ALA A 958 5.49 13.30 -11.74
CA ALA A 958 6.28 14.00 -12.76
C ALA A 958 5.45 14.61 -13.91
N SER A 959 4.12 14.53 -13.84
CA SER A 959 3.22 15.32 -14.69
C SER A 959 2.36 16.19 -13.79
N SER A 960 2.38 17.50 -14.03
CA SER A 960 1.60 18.50 -13.30
C SER A 960 0.12 18.54 -13.72
N LEU A 961 -0.28 17.69 -14.67
CA LEU A 961 -1.65 17.64 -15.15
C LEU A 961 -2.58 17.10 -14.06
N THR A 962 -3.66 17.84 -13.80
CA THR A 962 -4.76 17.42 -12.93
C THR A 962 -5.99 17.07 -13.77
N ILE A 963 -7.06 16.58 -13.13
CA ILE A 963 -8.36 16.45 -13.80
C ILE A 963 -8.91 17.81 -14.27
N GLY A 964 -8.52 18.93 -13.63
CA GLY A 964 -8.87 20.29 -14.07
C GLY A 964 -8.24 20.69 -15.41
N CYS A 965 -7.12 20.06 -15.80
CA CYS A 965 -6.47 20.26 -17.09
C CYS A 965 -7.22 19.57 -18.26
N THR A 966 -8.32 18.86 -18.00
CA THR A 966 -9.14 18.16 -19.01
C THR A 966 -10.24 19.09 -19.55
N PRO A 967 -10.25 19.45 -20.84
CA PRO A 967 -11.32 20.24 -21.43
C PRO A 967 -12.64 19.45 -21.51
N TRP A 968 -13.77 20.13 -21.26
CA TRP A 968 -15.10 19.60 -21.51
C TRP A 968 -15.44 19.65 -23.00
N HIS A 969 -16.43 18.85 -23.44
CA HIS A 969 -16.73 18.76 -24.88
C HIS A 969 -17.14 20.11 -25.50
N GLU A 970 -17.95 20.92 -24.82
CA GLU A 970 -18.31 22.27 -25.29
C GLU A 970 -17.11 23.21 -25.40
N GLU A 971 -16.07 23.02 -24.58
CA GLU A 971 -14.82 23.79 -24.69
C GLU A 971 -13.96 23.33 -25.88
N VAL A 972 -14.04 22.03 -26.23
CA VAL A 972 -13.46 21.49 -27.47
C VAL A 972 -14.23 22.02 -28.70
N LYS A 973 -15.56 22.12 -28.65
CA LYS A 973 -16.40 22.72 -29.70
C LYS A 973 -16.06 24.19 -29.90
N ALA A 974 -16.08 24.99 -28.83
CA ALA A 974 -15.71 26.40 -28.87
C ALA A 974 -14.28 26.63 -29.38
N PHE A 975 -13.30 25.80 -28.99
CA PHE A 975 -11.95 25.85 -29.55
C PHE A 975 -11.93 25.50 -31.06
N SER A 976 -12.69 24.48 -31.46
CA SER A 976 -12.77 24.03 -32.87
C SER A 976 -13.35 25.12 -33.78
N GLU A 977 -14.43 25.76 -33.34
CA GLU A 977 -15.06 26.90 -34.01
C GLU A 977 -14.14 28.13 -34.00
N ALA A 978 -13.48 28.42 -32.87
CA ALA A 978 -12.51 29.50 -32.78
C ALA A 978 -11.32 29.29 -33.72
N MET A 979 -10.76 28.08 -33.81
CA MET A 979 -9.66 27.73 -34.72
C MET A 979 -10.09 27.79 -36.20
N LEU A 980 -11.31 27.32 -36.51
CA LEU A 980 -11.88 27.43 -37.86
C LEU A 980 -12.02 28.88 -38.32
N SER A 981 -12.26 29.82 -37.40
CA SER A 981 -12.37 31.27 -37.68
C SER A 981 -11.04 32.03 -37.88
N LYS A 982 -9.89 31.33 -37.97
CA LYS A 982 -8.56 31.97 -38.10
C LYS A 982 -7.89 31.62 -39.43
N GLU A 983 -7.06 32.56 -39.90
CA GLU A 983 -6.22 32.39 -41.11
C GLU A 983 -7.00 32.03 -42.40
N GLY A 984 -8.31 32.29 -42.43
CA GLY A 984 -9.20 31.91 -43.54
C GLY A 984 -9.45 30.40 -43.65
N LEU A 985 -9.25 29.63 -42.57
CA LEU A 985 -9.36 28.17 -42.57
C LEU A 985 -10.77 27.68 -42.94
N GLU A 986 -11.80 28.46 -42.62
CA GLU A 986 -13.20 28.26 -43.01
C GLU A 986 -13.45 28.28 -44.52
N SER A 987 -12.47 28.70 -45.34
CA SER A 987 -12.53 28.54 -46.79
C SER A 987 -12.44 27.06 -47.20
N GLN A 988 -11.47 26.33 -46.65
CA GLN A 988 -11.09 24.97 -47.05
C GLN A 988 -11.62 23.87 -46.14
N TYR A 989 -11.91 24.18 -44.87
CA TYR A 989 -12.37 23.22 -43.87
C TYR A 989 -13.75 23.56 -43.36
N GLU A 990 -14.41 22.57 -42.78
CA GLU A 990 -15.70 22.71 -42.11
C GLU A 990 -15.82 21.65 -41.01
N LEU A 991 -16.67 21.89 -40.01
CA LEU A 991 -17.00 20.92 -38.96
C LEU A 991 -17.79 19.76 -39.57
N ALA A 992 -17.24 18.55 -39.50
CA ALA A 992 -17.83 17.38 -40.16
C ALA A 992 -18.50 16.43 -39.16
N CYS A 993 -17.83 16.11 -38.05
CA CYS A 993 -18.30 15.16 -37.05
C CYS A 993 -18.01 15.63 -35.62
N GLU A 994 -18.73 15.10 -34.64
CA GLU A 994 -18.33 15.12 -33.24
C GLU A 994 -18.48 13.72 -32.61
N HIS A 995 -17.88 13.48 -31.45
CA HIS A 995 -18.24 12.36 -30.60
C HIS A 995 -18.11 12.77 -29.13
N GLN A 996 -19.19 13.27 -28.56
CA GLN A 996 -19.24 13.85 -27.21
C GLN A 996 -18.70 12.89 -26.14
N HIS A 997 -18.96 11.58 -26.25
CA HIS A 997 -18.50 10.55 -25.32
C HIS A 997 -16.97 10.28 -25.39
N SER A 998 -16.26 10.87 -26.34
CA SER A 998 -14.79 10.92 -26.40
C SER A 998 -14.21 12.33 -26.30
N CYS A 999 -15.05 13.35 -26.03
CA CYS A 999 -14.71 14.77 -25.99
C CYS A 999 -13.85 15.20 -27.20
N ILE A 1000 -14.36 14.95 -28.41
CA ILE A 1000 -13.63 15.15 -29.67
C ILE A 1000 -14.53 15.71 -30.78
N VAL A 1001 -13.96 16.58 -31.60
CA VAL A 1001 -14.55 17.19 -32.80
C VAL A 1001 -13.66 16.88 -34.01
N LEU A 1002 -14.27 16.74 -35.19
CA LEU A 1002 -13.59 16.56 -36.47
C LEU A 1002 -13.87 17.74 -37.38
N LEU A 1003 -12.81 18.44 -37.79
CA LEU A 1003 -12.86 19.23 -39.02
C LEU A 1003 -12.41 18.34 -40.18
N ALA A 1004 -13.05 18.46 -41.32
CA ALA A 1004 -12.63 17.82 -42.56
C ALA A 1004 -12.42 18.86 -43.65
N ASN A 1005 -11.48 18.60 -44.55
CA ASN A 1005 -11.31 19.38 -45.76
C ASN A 1005 -12.55 19.21 -46.66
N LYS A 1006 -13.06 20.30 -47.25
CA LYS A 1006 -14.28 20.29 -48.06
C LYS A 1006 -14.19 19.41 -49.31
N ARG A 1007 -13.00 18.94 -49.72
CA ARG A 1007 -12.86 17.86 -50.74
C ARG A 1007 -13.69 16.61 -50.40
N TYR A 1008 -13.94 16.34 -49.11
CA TYR A 1008 -14.78 15.23 -48.63
C TYR A 1008 -16.28 15.53 -48.60
N LYS A 1009 -16.73 16.69 -49.11
CA LYS A 1009 -18.13 17.12 -49.07
C LYS A 1009 -18.76 17.18 -50.47
N VAL A 1010 -18.98 16.01 -51.06
CA VAL A 1010 -19.59 15.86 -52.40
C VAL A 1010 -21.11 15.99 -52.30
N ASP A 1011 -21.71 16.82 -53.16
CA ASP A 1011 -23.16 17.10 -53.20
C ASP A 1011 -23.76 17.46 -51.82
N GLY A 1012 -22.97 18.20 -51.01
CA GLY A 1012 -23.31 18.59 -49.65
C GLY A 1012 -23.15 17.49 -48.59
N ARG A 1013 -22.88 16.24 -48.98
CA ARG A 1013 -22.73 15.08 -48.10
C ARG A 1013 -21.27 14.79 -47.77
N TRP A 1014 -21.01 14.54 -46.49
CA TRP A 1014 -19.69 14.16 -46.02
C TRP A 1014 -19.34 12.71 -46.38
N HIS A 1015 -18.07 12.49 -46.75
CA HIS A 1015 -17.48 11.19 -47.11
C HIS A 1015 -16.27 10.90 -46.21
N THR A 1016 -16.44 11.06 -44.90
CA THR A 1016 -15.37 10.81 -43.91
C THR A 1016 -15.18 9.32 -43.63
N TRP A 1017 -16.14 8.44 -43.94
CA TRP A 1017 -15.95 7.00 -43.78
C TRP A 1017 -14.98 6.44 -44.82
N ILE A 1018 -14.55 5.19 -44.60
CA ILE A 1018 -13.51 4.51 -45.36
C ILE A 1018 -14.10 3.22 -45.91
N ASP A 1019 -14.02 3.01 -47.22
CA ASP A 1019 -14.22 1.70 -47.82
C ASP A 1019 -12.93 0.88 -47.67
N TYR A 1020 -12.91 0.06 -46.62
CA TYR A 1020 -11.78 -0.79 -46.27
C TYR A 1020 -11.48 -1.86 -47.31
N ASP A 1021 -12.52 -2.42 -47.95
CA ASP A 1021 -12.31 -3.48 -48.93
C ASP A 1021 -11.81 -2.88 -50.25
N ARG A 1022 -12.32 -1.71 -50.65
CA ARG A 1022 -11.78 -0.93 -51.77
C ARG A 1022 -10.34 -0.48 -51.55
N PHE A 1023 -9.97 -0.02 -50.35
CA PHE A 1023 -8.58 0.27 -50.01
C PHE A 1023 -7.67 -0.96 -50.22
N HIS A 1024 -8.11 -2.13 -49.78
CA HIS A 1024 -7.34 -3.37 -49.96
C HIS A 1024 -7.28 -3.86 -51.41
N GLU A 1025 -8.26 -3.55 -52.26
CA GLU A 1025 -8.16 -3.76 -53.71
C GLU A 1025 -7.07 -2.87 -54.34
N LEU A 1026 -7.09 -1.56 -54.04
CA LEU A 1026 -6.19 -0.57 -54.63
C LEU A 1026 -4.72 -0.87 -54.27
N VAL A 1027 -4.43 -1.12 -52.99
CA VAL A 1027 -3.09 -1.54 -52.54
C VAL A 1027 -2.66 -2.84 -53.22
N LYS A 1028 -3.54 -3.85 -53.29
CA LYS A 1028 -3.21 -5.14 -53.94
C LYS A 1028 -2.97 -5.00 -55.44
N ALA A 1029 -3.63 -4.06 -56.11
CA ALA A 1029 -3.44 -3.79 -57.52
C ALA A 1029 -2.10 -3.10 -57.84
N GLY A 1030 -1.43 -2.51 -56.84
CA GLY A 1030 -0.14 -1.81 -57.02
C GLY A 1030 -0.23 -0.56 -57.90
N VAL A 1031 -1.45 -0.04 -58.12
CA VAL A 1031 -1.71 1.18 -58.89
C VAL A 1031 -1.59 2.40 -57.98
N GLU A 1032 -1.34 3.57 -58.57
CA GLU A 1032 -1.43 4.83 -57.83
C GLU A 1032 -2.90 5.19 -57.58
N PHE A 1033 -3.22 5.61 -56.36
CA PHE A 1033 -4.55 6.03 -55.92
C PHE A 1033 -4.45 7.16 -54.89
N ASP A 1034 -5.55 7.85 -54.61
CA ASP A 1034 -5.64 8.86 -53.56
C ASP A 1034 -6.76 8.59 -52.53
N ALA A 1035 -6.77 9.41 -51.49
CA ALA A 1035 -7.68 9.39 -50.36
C ALA A 1035 -9.20 9.37 -50.67
N THR A 1036 -9.59 9.69 -51.91
CA THR A 1036 -10.97 9.72 -52.41
C THR A 1036 -11.37 8.44 -53.16
N ASP A 1037 -10.42 7.66 -53.68
CA ASP A 1037 -10.69 6.38 -54.37
C ASP A 1037 -11.26 5.27 -53.46
N TYR A 1038 -11.21 5.49 -52.13
CA TYR A 1038 -11.61 4.55 -51.09
C TYR A 1038 -12.39 5.20 -49.92
N TRP A 1039 -13.08 6.32 -50.18
CA TRP A 1039 -13.98 6.92 -49.20
C TRP A 1039 -15.36 6.25 -49.15
N ALA A 1040 -16.13 6.53 -48.10
CA ALA A 1040 -17.54 6.15 -47.97
C ALA A 1040 -18.35 7.28 -47.30
N PRO A 1041 -19.67 7.38 -47.56
CA PRO A 1041 -20.53 8.39 -46.93
C PRO A 1041 -20.54 8.32 -45.41
N THR A 1042 -20.50 9.47 -44.76
CA THR A 1042 -20.63 9.62 -43.30
C THR A 1042 -22.09 9.46 -42.87
N PRO A 1043 -22.42 8.65 -41.85
CA PRO A 1043 -23.78 8.55 -41.31
C PRO A 1043 -24.25 9.86 -40.65
N GLU A 1044 -25.56 10.12 -40.72
CA GLU A 1044 -26.16 11.36 -40.20
C GLU A 1044 -25.97 11.52 -38.67
N TRP A 1045 -26.10 10.43 -37.90
CA TRP A 1045 -25.84 10.40 -36.45
C TRP A 1045 -24.37 10.67 -36.06
N ALA A 1046 -23.44 10.65 -37.02
CA ALA A 1046 -22.03 10.96 -36.81
C ALA A 1046 -21.70 12.43 -37.05
N LEU A 1047 -22.62 13.22 -37.63
CA LEU A 1047 -22.37 14.59 -38.05
C LEU A 1047 -22.27 15.57 -36.87
N TYR A 1048 -21.54 16.66 -37.07
CA TYR A 1048 -21.50 17.77 -36.11
C TYR A 1048 -22.90 18.39 -35.97
N GLY A 1049 -23.40 18.54 -34.74
CA GLY A 1049 -24.76 19.01 -34.44
C GLY A 1049 -25.87 17.95 -34.54
N SER A 1050 -25.54 16.66 -34.73
CA SER A 1050 -26.50 15.55 -34.64
C SER A 1050 -27.09 15.38 -33.23
N GLU A 1051 -28.32 14.87 -33.11
CA GLU A 1051 -28.98 14.62 -31.82
C GLU A 1051 -28.21 13.57 -31.00
N GLU A 1052 -27.63 12.57 -31.67
CA GLU A 1052 -26.82 11.51 -31.05
C GLU A 1052 -25.43 12.00 -30.59
N ALA A 1053 -25.00 13.19 -31.04
CA ALA A 1053 -23.69 13.78 -30.85
C ALA A 1053 -22.54 12.77 -31.11
N GLY A 1054 -22.66 12.05 -32.24
CA GLY A 1054 -21.69 11.06 -32.71
C GLY A 1054 -21.80 9.65 -32.15
N PHE A 1055 -22.82 9.32 -31.35
CA PHE A 1055 -22.95 8.02 -30.70
C PHE A 1055 -23.88 7.09 -31.49
N ASP A 1056 -23.33 6.00 -32.03
CA ASP A 1056 -24.06 5.01 -32.85
C ASP A 1056 -25.39 4.58 -32.19
N PRO A 1057 -26.57 4.82 -32.82
CA PRO A 1057 -27.87 4.47 -32.27
C PRO A 1057 -28.10 2.94 -32.15
N ASN A 1058 -27.24 2.11 -32.74
CA ASN A 1058 -27.24 0.66 -32.55
C ASN A 1058 -26.54 0.20 -31.24
N GLU A 1059 -25.99 1.16 -30.47
CA GLU A 1059 -25.33 0.94 -29.19
C GLU A 1059 -26.19 1.48 -28.03
N THR A 1060 -26.08 0.87 -26.85
CA THR A 1060 -26.74 1.36 -25.64
C THR A 1060 -25.78 2.21 -24.83
N ARG A 1061 -26.06 3.51 -24.67
CA ARG A 1061 -25.30 4.40 -23.78
C ARG A 1061 -25.46 3.92 -22.33
N VAL A 1062 -24.36 3.58 -21.64
CA VAL A 1062 -24.41 3.10 -20.25
C VAL A 1062 -23.48 3.92 -19.36
N TYR A 1063 -24.06 4.68 -18.43
CA TYR A 1063 -23.31 5.43 -17.42
C TYR A 1063 -22.78 4.53 -16.29
N HIS A 1064 -21.64 4.91 -15.72
CA HIS A 1064 -21.03 4.20 -14.59
C HIS A 1064 -21.87 4.35 -13.32
N ASN A 1065 -21.93 3.31 -12.48
CA ASN A 1065 -22.79 3.29 -11.27
C ASN A 1065 -22.50 4.45 -10.30
N ARG A 1066 -21.24 4.94 -10.21
CA ARG A 1066 -20.88 6.14 -9.43
C ARG A 1066 -21.52 7.41 -9.99
N THR A 1067 -21.61 7.54 -11.32
CA THR A 1067 -22.25 8.66 -12.01
C THR A 1067 -23.75 8.63 -11.81
N LYS A 1068 -24.39 7.46 -12.02
CA LYS A 1068 -25.84 7.26 -11.80
C LYS A 1068 -26.25 7.65 -10.38
N LYS A 1069 -25.57 7.09 -9.37
CA LYS A 1069 -25.81 7.41 -7.95
C LYS A 1069 -25.60 8.89 -7.63
N ARG A 1070 -24.54 9.54 -8.16
CA ARG A 1070 -24.34 10.99 -7.98
C ARG A 1070 -25.45 11.82 -8.63
N ALA A 1071 -25.91 11.45 -9.82
CA ALA A 1071 -27.03 12.13 -10.48
C ALA A 1071 -28.33 11.98 -9.68
N GLN A 1072 -28.64 10.77 -9.21
CA GLN A 1072 -29.83 10.46 -8.39
C GLN A 1072 -29.83 11.20 -7.05
N ALA A 1073 -28.66 11.39 -6.44
CA ALA A 1073 -28.50 12.14 -5.19
C ALA A 1073 -28.33 13.67 -5.38
N GLY A 1074 -28.47 14.20 -6.60
CA GLY A 1074 -28.26 15.63 -6.88
C GLY A 1074 -26.80 16.11 -6.77
N LEU A 1075 -25.84 15.19 -6.57
CA LEU A 1075 -24.42 15.45 -6.38
C LEU A 1075 -23.65 15.69 -7.70
N LEU A 1076 -24.32 16.15 -8.75
CA LEU A 1076 -23.73 16.65 -10.00
C LEU A 1076 -24.22 18.09 -10.20
N SER A 1077 -23.30 19.03 -10.44
CA SER A 1077 -23.69 20.42 -10.75
C SER A 1077 -24.45 20.50 -12.09
N LYS A 1078 -25.10 21.63 -12.36
CA LYS A 1078 -25.83 21.84 -13.63
C LYS A 1078 -24.89 21.71 -14.84
N GLU A 1079 -23.65 22.12 -14.68
CA GLU A 1079 -22.56 22.03 -15.66
C GLU A 1079 -22.14 20.58 -15.84
N GLN A 1080 -21.98 19.83 -14.74
CA GLN A 1080 -21.69 18.39 -14.79
C GLN A 1080 -22.83 17.59 -15.41
N LEU A 1081 -24.10 18.01 -15.27
CA LEU A 1081 -25.24 17.37 -15.90
C LEU A 1081 -25.30 17.61 -17.42
N LYS A 1082 -24.90 18.80 -17.91
CA LYS A 1082 -24.80 19.10 -19.36
C LYS A 1082 -23.82 18.19 -20.13
N MET A 1083 -22.92 17.49 -19.45
CA MET A 1083 -21.95 16.56 -20.04
C MET A 1083 -22.56 15.21 -20.45
N TYR A 1084 -23.82 14.97 -20.10
CA TYR A 1084 -24.55 13.75 -20.40
C TYR A 1084 -25.80 14.12 -21.22
N PRO A 1085 -25.97 13.59 -22.45
CA PRO A 1085 -27.12 13.95 -23.28
C PRO A 1085 -28.43 13.47 -22.64
N ASP A 1086 -28.41 12.27 -22.06
CA ASP A 1086 -29.43 11.79 -21.13
C ASP A 1086 -29.03 12.07 -19.68
N ASN A 1087 -29.97 12.55 -18.84
CA ASN A 1087 -29.72 12.67 -17.40
C ASN A 1087 -29.39 11.27 -16.80
N PRO A 1088 -28.18 11.05 -16.25
CA PRO A 1088 -27.76 9.73 -15.76
C PRO A 1088 -28.58 9.19 -14.59
N ALA A 1089 -29.44 10.00 -13.97
CA ALA A 1089 -30.36 9.54 -12.93
C ALA A 1089 -31.51 8.69 -13.46
N LYS A 1090 -31.85 8.83 -14.75
CA LYS A 1090 -32.96 8.12 -15.43
C LYS A 1090 -32.57 6.71 -15.93
N GLN A 1091 -31.29 6.32 -15.82
CA GLN A 1091 -30.77 5.01 -16.23
C GLN A 1091 -30.40 4.12 -15.05
#